data_AF-A0A6N6Q4S3-F1
#
_entry.id   AF-A0A6N6Q4S3-F1
#
_cell.length_a   1.000
_cell.length_b   1.000
_cell.length_c   1.000
_cell.angle_alpha   90.00
_cell.angle_beta   90.00
_cell.angle_gamma   90.00
#
_symmetry.space_group_name_H-M   'P 1'
#
loop_
_entity.id
_entity.type
_entity.pdbx_description
1 polymer ?
#
loop_
_entity_poly.entity_id
_entity_poly.type
_entity_poly.pdbx_seq_one_letter_code
_entity_poly.pdbx_strand_id
1 'polypeptide(L)'
;MVGIELGHLRELFGGVLEEAQAHVGAPELEADGIHGPVDVLGNLEFLDGVRILVLPQQGAAEHIVGGCVVGLQMHGLGRVRRRRYRLARQKMGVGEVEMDVRVRRVHAARLLEHVDCPAGVALLVIGFPRAHQASEAHIVAFRRPVGPESEGGDHAGKHDDGEDHRGSQGPTGCENRRLRHGHQSTSGPPWRGAKSRAPGRRARHGDRQGKGRGRCPTARSRSARRRPPLADPGLLFAPVPPTVACTDRGMRHDSTNSPGFPWHPRRAGLWIAMGLALLGGLSACRRDPPADLVLHNGREPETIDPQLLTGQADGRIGGSLFEGLTRFDPVTASAIPGLAERWEISADGRVYDFRMRTNAAWSTGEPIVADDVAWSWRHAVDPRTAADYASQYFYLKQGEAIYTGKETNLSRLGVTADGPHRLRVELNHPTPFFLELLASRVFAVIPRGTLETHGDRWIRARPLPCSGPYQLDFWRVNDRIRLRRNPHYWDVAHVKSEVIDVLSGDSGHTALNLYLSGEVDFIVDKDMFPAELADTLRERPDFHRYDYLGAYFVRINCTRKPFDDPRVRRALALVVDRSRIVERITRMGEKPSDHLVPDGTGGYSPPAGLGRDVDAARRWLREAGFPDGRGFRTFEYTFNAESKLHEQIAVELQAMFREHLGIRMELRPLEWKSYLADMSGQNYDLMRSSWVGDYNDPNTFLDLFLSGGGNNRTGWKDPGYDRLVETANATADRAARFALLQAAESRLVRDGVPIIPLYSYVGFYALDTRRVAGVFPNLLDEHPFWSIERRKR
;
A
#
# COMPACT_ATOMS: atom_id res chain seq x y z
N MET A 1 -2.00 53.46 11.20
CA MET A 1 -0.61 53.78 11.57
C MET A 1 0.11 52.44 11.69
N VAL A 2 1.21 52.15 11.01
CA VAL A 2 2.05 52.97 10.11
C VAL A 2 2.15 52.26 8.74
N GLY A 3 2.41 52.99 7.66
CA GLY A 3 2.76 52.42 6.36
C GLY A 3 3.97 53.13 5.75
N ILE A 4 4.70 52.42 4.88
CA ILE A 4 5.77 52.84 3.94
C ILE A 4 5.75 51.73 2.87
N GLU A 5 5.11 51.97 1.72
CA GLU A 5 5.69 52.35 0.42
C GLU A 5 6.35 51.21 -0.40
N LEU A 6 5.81 51.01 -1.61
CA LEU A 6 6.26 50.08 -2.65
C LEU A 6 7.29 50.79 -3.54
N GLY A 7 8.58 50.58 -3.30
CA GLY A 7 9.61 51.32 -4.04
C GLY A 7 11.06 50.86 -3.89
N HIS A 8 11.35 49.55 -3.80
CA HIS A 8 12.73 49.01 -3.86
C HIS A 8 12.80 47.54 -4.37
N LEU A 9 12.19 47.25 -5.53
CA LEU A 9 12.32 45.94 -6.21
C LEU A 9 12.61 46.10 -7.71
N ARG A 10 13.65 46.88 -8.04
CA ARG A 10 14.11 47.05 -9.44
C ARG A 10 15.64 46.97 -9.65
N GLU A 11 16.39 46.48 -8.65
CA GLU A 11 17.85 46.32 -8.73
C GLU A 11 18.37 44.88 -8.50
N LEU A 12 17.49 43.87 -8.39
CA LEU A 12 17.89 42.48 -8.09
C LEU A 12 17.82 41.50 -9.27
N PHE A 13 17.29 41.90 -10.43
CA PHE A 13 17.20 41.03 -11.63
C PHE A 13 17.40 41.83 -12.93
N GLY A 14 18.54 42.54 -13.02
CA GLY A 14 18.98 43.26 -14.21
C GLY A 14 20.33 42.73 -14.70
N GLY A 15 20.34 41.65 -15.47
CA GLY A 15 21.56 41.10 -16.08
C GLY A 15 21.42 39.64 -16.49
N VAL A 16 21.75 39.36 -17.76
CA VAL A 16 21.70 38.07 -18.50
C VAL A 16 20.42 37.90 -19.34
N LEU A 17 20.35 38.67 -20.43
CA LEU A 17 19.48 38.41 -21.58
C LEU A 17 20.05 39.07 -22.84
N GLU A 18 21.32 38.82 -23.14
CA GLU A 18 22.00 39.36 -24.33
C GLU A 18 23.18 38.46 -24.77
N GLU A 19 22.89 37.21 -25.18
CA GLU A 19 23.72 36.37 -26.06
C GLU A 19 23.01 35.04 -26.39
N ALA A 20 22.15 35.01 -27.44
CA ALA A 20 21.72 33.79 -28.16
C ALA A 20 20.74 34.10 -29.33
N GLN A 21 21.11 34.97 -30.26
CA GLN A 21 20.49 35.01 -31.59
C GLN A 21 21.56 34.96 -32.68
N ALA A 22 21.93 33.75 -33.09
CA ALA A 22 22.74 33.54 -34.28
C ALA A 22 22.46 32.16 -34.91
N HIS A 23 22.00 32.22 -36.17
CA HIS A 23 22.04 31.18 -37.20
C HIS A 23 20.95 30.09 -37.25
N VAL A 24 20.12 30.27 -38.28
CA VAL A 24 19.19 29.31 -38.88
C VAL A 24 19.96 28.22 -39.62
N GLY A 25 19.44 26.99 -39.60
CA GLY A 25 19.96 25.87 -40.40
C GLY A 25 19.00 24.69 -40.45
N ALA A 26 17.94 24.80 -41.26
CA ALA A 26 17.13 23.65 -41.65
C ALA A 26 17.65 23.06 -42.97
N PRO A 27 17.55 21.75 -43.15
CA PRO A 27 16.93 21.26 -44.38
C PRO A 27 15.84 20.20 -44.12
N GLU A 28 15.05 19.95 -45.15
CA GLU A 28 13.97 18.97 -45.22
C GLU A 28 14.49 17.53 -45.06
N LEU A 29 13.64 16.63 -44.58
CA LEU A 29 13.70 15.20 -44.92
C LEU A 29 12.30 14.58 -44.86
N GLU A 30 12.05 13.67 -45.80
CA GLU A 30 10.73 13.24 -46.23
C GLU A 30 10.08 12.23 -45.27
N ALA A 31 8.75 12.15 -45.33
CA ALA A 31 7.99 11.08 -44.72
C ALA A 31 7.75 9.97 -45.75
N ASP A 32 8.14 8.74 -45.42
CA ASP A 32 7.47 7.54 -45.95
C ASP A 32 7.51 6.41 -44.91
N GLY A 33 6.44 5.62 -44.86
CA GLY A 33 6.10 4.83 -43.67
C GLY A 33 6.55 3.36 -43.66
N ILE A 34 6.17 2.64 -42.60
CA ILE A 34 5.79 1.22 -42.63
C ILE A 34 4.96 0.88 -41.37
N HIS A 35 4.02 -0.06 -41.54
CA HIS A 35 3.00 -0.45 -40.57
C HIS A 35 3.49 -1.47 -39.52
N GLY A 36 2.85 -1.47 -38.34
CA GLY A 36 2.91 -2.53 -37.33
C GLY A 36 1.78 -2.34 -36.30
N PRO A 37 1.16 -3.41 -35.76
CA PRO A 37 -0.09 -3.29 -35.01
C PRO A 37 0.14 -2.79 -33.58
N VAL A 38 -0.76 -1.90 -33.12
CA VAL A 38 -0.99 -1.65 -31.70
C VAL A 38 -2.24 -2.44 -31.31
N ASP A 39 -2.05 -3.52 -30.56
CA ASP A 39 -3.16 -4.27 -29.97
C ASP A 39 -3.89 -3.41 -28.95
N VAL A 40 -5.21 -3.26 -29.15
CA VAL A 40 -6.12 -2.58 -28.23
C VAL A 40 -6.99 -3.63 -27.54
N LEU A 41 -6.70 -3.88 -26.27
CA LEU A 41 -7.71 -4.35 -25.30
C LEU A 41 -8.45 -3.07 -24.84
N GLY A 42 -9.77 -2.87 -25.00
CA GLY A 42 -10.88 -3.82 -24.95
C GLY A 42 -11.39 -3.87 -23.49
N ASN A 43 -12.57 -3.36 -23.11
CA ASN A 43 -13.72 -2.85 -23.87
C ASN A 43 -14.37 -1.62 -23.19
N LEU A 44 -14.94 -0.71 -23.98
CA LEU A 44 -15.93 0.28 -23.55
C LEU A 44 -17.06 0.29 -24.58
N GLU A 45 -18.19 -0.35 -24.26
CA GLU A 45 -19.39 -0.29 -25.11
C GLU A 45 -20.32 0.85 -24.68
N PHE A 46 -21.15 1.28 -25.63
CA PHE A 46 -21.75 2.60 -25.66
C PHE A 46 -23.12 2.68 -24.98
N LEU A 47 -23.35 3.81 -24.31
CA LEU A 47 -24.68 4.43 -24.19
C LEU A 47 -24.59 5.87 -24.73
N ASP A 48 -25.69 6.36 -25.30
CA ASP A 48 -25.68 7.40 -26.33
C ASP A 48 -25.00 8.75 -25.95
N GLY A 49 -24.08 9.17 -26.82
CA GLY A 49 -23.97 10.57 -27.26
C GLY A 49 -23.28 11.60 -26.36
N VAL A 50 -22.85 11.27 -25.13
CA VAL A 50 -22.25 12.26 -24.21
C VAL A 50 -20.73 12.08 -24.09
N ARG A 51 -19.95 13.09 -24.51
CA ARG A 51 -18.52 13.21 -24.19
C ARG A 51 -18.32 14.15 -23.00
N ILE A 52 -17.83 13.62 -21.88
CA ILE A 52 -17.42 14.40 -20.70
C ILE A 52 -15.91 14.62 -20.77
N LEU A 53 -15.46 15.87 -20.73
CA LEU A 53 -14.03 16.22 -20.65
C LEU A 53 -13.72 16.71 -19.24
N VAL A 54 -12.94 15.92 -18.48
CA VAL A 54 -12.42 16.30 -17.15
C VAL A 54 -10.94 16.65 -17.31
N LEU A 55 -10.56 17.88 -16.98
CA LEU A 55 -9.17 18.32 -17.00
C LEU A 55 -8.56 18.26 -15.58
N PRO A 56 -7.42 17.57 -15.37
CA PRO A 56 -6.69 17.63 -14.11
C PRO A 56 -5.99 19.00 -13.95
N GLN A 57 -5.73 19.41 -12.70
CA GLN A 57 -5.03 20.67 -12.44
C GLN A 57 -3.51 20.58 -12.64
N GLN A 58 -3.00 21.55 -13.39
CA GLN A 58 -1.62 22.08 -13.41
C GLN A 58 -0.44 21.11 -13.54
N GLY A 59 0.20 21.14 -14.72
CA GLY A 59 1.59 20.70 -14.92
C GLY A 59 1.83 20.08 -16.30
N ALA A 60 2.74 20.67 -17.08
CA ALA A 60 3.14 20.28 -18.44
C ALA A 60 2.07 20.43 -19.55
N ALA A 61 2.29 21.40 -20.44
CA ALA A 61 1.54 21.59 -21.67
C ALA A 61 2.48 21.95 -22.82
N GLU A 62 3.31 20.99 -23.25
CA GLU A 62 3.95 21.01 -24.56
C GLU A 62 3.58 19.73 -25.33
N HIS A 63 3.35 19.89 -26.63
CA HIS A 63 2.90 18.85 -27.58
C HIS A 63 1.51 18.25 -27.37
N ILE A 64 0.48 19.05 -27.65
CA ILE A 64 -0.73 18.56 -28.35
C ILE A 64 -0.83 19.29 -29.68
N VAL A 65 -0.64 18.57 -30.78
CA VAL A 65 -0.82 19.08 -32.15
C VAL A 65 -2.28 18.93 -32.56
N GLY A 66 -2.93 20.04 -32.91
CA GLY A 66 -4.24 20.04 -33.58
C GLY A 66 -5.47 20.10 -32.66
N GLY A 67 -5.82 21.30 -32.18
CA GLY A 67 -7.13 21.54 -31.55
C GLY A 67 -7.30 22.98 -31.06
N CYS A 68 -8.39 23.65 -31.46
CA CYS A 68 -8.67 25.02 -31.02
C CYS A 68 -9.10 25.08 -29.55
N VAL A 69 -8.35 25.82 -28.72
CA VAL A 69 -8.75 26.19 -27.35
C VAL A 69 -9.19 27.66 -27.33
N VAL A 70 -10.40 27.94 -26.86
CA VAL A 70 -10.93 29.30 -26.71
C VAL A 70 -10.84 29.73 -25.24
N GLY A 71 -9.87 30.59 -24.92
CA GLY A 71 -9.74 31.21 -23.60
C GLY A 71 -10.61 32.47 -23.47
N LEU A 72 -11.46 32.53 -22.44
CA LEU A 72 -12.24 33.73 -22.07
C LEU A 72 -11.80 34.25 -20.70
N GLN A 73 -11.10 35.38 -20.68
CA GLN A 73 -10.63 36.04 -19.47
C GLN A 73 -11.63 37.12 -19.02
N MET A 74 -12.34 36.89 -17.91
CA MET A 74 -13.31 37.85 -17.36
C MET A 74 -12.71 38.65 -16.19
N HIS A 75 -12.73 39.98 -16.31
CA HIS A 75 -12.39 40.91 -15.21
C HIS A 75 -13.63 41.66 -14.71
N GLY A 76 -13.90 41.59 -13.41
CA GLY A 76 -14.76 42.52 -12.66
C GLY A 76 -16.28 42.43 -12.91
N LEU A 77 -17.03 41.83 -11.97
CA LEU A 77 -18.50 41.82 -12.00
C LEU A 77 -19.11 43.09 -11.38
N GLY A 78 -19.35 44.10 -12.23
CA GLY A 78 -20.24 45.24 -11.96
C GLY A 78 -21.63 45.04 -12.59
N ARG A 79 -22.64 45.77 -12.09
CA ARG A 79 -24.08 45.60 -12.44
C ARG A 79 -24.37 45.51 -13.95
N VAL A 80 -25.27 44.59 -14.29
CA VAL A 80 -25.70 44.22 -15.66
C VAL A 80 -26.20 45.41 -16.50
N ARG A 81 -25.56 45.65 -17.65
CA ARG A 81 -26.17 46.20 -18.88
C ARG A 81 -25.55 45.49 -20.09
N ARG A 82 -26.35 45.24 -21.14
CA ARG A 82 -25.89 44.66 -22.42
C ARG A 82 -24.65 45.40 -22.94
N ARG A 83 -23.57 44.67 -23.23
CA ARG A 83 -22.40 45.19 -23.96
C ARG A 83 -22.09 44.28 -25.15
N ARG A 84 -21.79 44.90 -26.29
CA ARG A 84 -21.21 44.22 -27.47
C ARG A 84 -19.70 44.12 -27.26
N TYR A 85 -19.12 42.97 -27.60
CA TYR A 85 -17.66 42.76 -27.62
C TYR A 85 -17.19 42.67 -29.08
N ARG A 86 -15.95 43.07 -29.35
CA ARG A 86 -15.34 43.07 -30.68
C ARG A 86 -14.07 42.23 -30.61
N LEU A 87 -13.97 41.15 -31.38
CA LEU A 87 -12.71 40.41 -31.52
C LEU A 87 -11.78 41.13 -32.51
N ALA A 88 -10.49 41.18 -32.18
CA ALA A 88 -9.44 41.43 -33.16
C ALA A 88 -9.07 40.10 -33.84
N ARG A 89 -8.85 40.12 -35.16
CA ARG A 89 -8.62 38.94 -35.99
C ARG A 89 -7.32 39.11 -36.77
N GLN A 90 -6.45 38.10 -36.78
CA GLN A 90 -5.32 38.06 -37.71
C GLN A 90 -5.58 36.95 -38.75
N LYS A 91 -5.72 37.37 -40.01
CA LYS A 91 -5.78 36.60 -41.27
C LYS A 91 -6.47 35.22 -41.26
N MET A 92 -7.70 35.18 -41.80
CA MET A 92 -8.17 34.31 -42.91
C MET A 92 -9.72 34.27 -42.95
N GLY A 93 -10.33 34.59 -44.09
CA GLY A 93 -11.70 34.20 -44.52
C GLY A 93 -12.94 34.57 -43.67
N VAL A 94 -13.77 35.49 -44.17
CA VAL A 94 -15.26 35.66 -44.04
C VAL A 94 -16.03 35.05 -42.83
N GLY A 95 -16.89 35.86 -42.20
CA GLY A 95 -18.00 35.42 -41.32
C GLY A 95 -18.13 36.20 -40.01
N GLU A 96 -19.17 37.03 -39.85
CA GLU A 96 -19.64 37.49 -38.53
C GLU A 96 -20.57 36.42 -37.93
N VAL A 97 -20.40 36.12 -36.63
CA VAL A 97 -21.29 35.21 -35.89
C VAL A 97 -21.86 35.97 -34.69
N GLU A 98 -23.17 36.20 -34.68
CA GLU A 98 -23.88 36.76 -33.53
C GLU A 98 -24.24 35.64 -32.55
N MET A 99 -23.96 35.81 -31.25
CA MET A 99 -24.25 34.82 -30.21
C MET A 99 -25.13 35.43 -29.10
N ASP A 100 -26.33 34.88 -28.88
CA ASP A 100 -27.22 35.26 -27.77
C ASP A 100 -26.88 34.42 -26.52
N VAL A 101 -26.24 35.04 -25.52
CA VAL A 101 -25.84 34.37 -24.27
C VAL A 101 -26.85 34.70 -23.17
N ARG A 102 -27.58 33.68 -22.68
CA ARG A 102 -28.52 33.80 -21.56
C ARG A 102 -27.99 33.08 -20.33
N VAL A 103 -27.70 33.84 -19.27
CA VAL A 103 -27.33 33.30 -17.95
C VAL A 103 -28.58 33.31 -17.06
N ARG A 104 -28.89 32.18 -16.42
CA ARG A 104 -29.91 32.09 -15.36
C ARG A 104 -29.24 31.65 -14.05
N ARG A 105 -29.80 32.08 -12.92
CA ARG A 105 -29.35 31.78 -11.56
C ARG A 105 -30.35 30.80 -10.92
N VAL A 106 -29.88 29.69 -10.35
CA VAL A 106 -30.73 28.66 -9.73
C VAL A 106 -30.06 28.15 -8.45
N HIS A 107 -30.83 27.87 -7.40
CA HIS A 107 -30.31 27.25 -6.16
C HIS A 107 -30.25 25.73 -6.29
N ALA A 108 -29.19 25.12 -5.74
CA ALA A 108 -28.76 23.76 -6.05
C ALA A 108 -29.61 22.61 -5.45
N ALA A 109 -30.66 22.89 -4.67
CA ALA A 109 -31.34 21.89 -3.84
C ALA A 109 -32.53 21.14 -4.51
N ARG A 110 -32.71 21.23 -5.84
CA ARG A 110 -33.92 20.67 -6.51
C ARG A 110 -33.77 20.31 -8.00
N LEU A 111 -32.56 19.98 -8.46
CA LEU A 111 -32.21 20.03 -9.90
C LEU A 111 -31.80 18.68 -10.54
N LEU A 112 -32.26 17.54 -10.00
CA LEU A 112 -31.95 16.20 -10.53
C LEU A 112 -33.16 15.27 -10.77
N GLU A 113 -34.40 15.76 -10.70
CA GLU A 113 -35.56 14.90 -11.02
C GLU A 113 -36.04 14.98 -12.47
N HIS A 114 -36.08 16.15 -13.13
CA HIS A 114 -36.52 16.28 -14.53
C HIS A 114 -35.64 17.24 -15.35
N VAL A 115 -34.77 16.69 -16.22
CA VAL A 115 -34.14 17.42 -17.33
C VAL A 115 -34.05 16.49 -18.56
N ASP A 116 -35.09 16.49 -19.40
CA ASP A 116 -34.99 15.95 -20.76
C ASP A 116 -34.18 16.92 -21.64
N CYS A 117 -32.99 16.50 -22.07
CA CYS A 117 -32.19 17.23 -23.05
C CYS A 117 -32.35 16.62 -24.45
N PRO A 118 -32.77 17.39 -25.46
CA PRO A 118 -32.69 16.95 -26.86
C PRO A 118 -31.23 16.69 -27.27
N ALA A 119 -31.04 15.71 -28.15
CA ALA A 119 -29.71 15.32 -28.63
C ALA A 119 -28.92 16.52 -29.21
N GLY A 120 -27.64 16.63 -28.84
CA GLY A 120 -26.71 17.63 -29.37
C GLY A 120 -26.35 18.82 -28.47
N VAL A 121 -26.64 18.77 -27.15
CA VAL A 121 -26.22 19.80 -26.18
C VAL A 121 -25.04 19.31 -25.34
N ALA A 122 -23.93 20.07 -25.33
CA ALA A 122 -22.83 19.85 -24.41
C ALA A 122 -23.04 20.62 -23.10
N LEU A 123 -22.96 19.92 -21.96
CA LEU A 123 -23.10 20.51 -20.63
C LEU A 123 -21.72 20.78 -20.01
N LEU A 124 -21.40 22.05 -19.75
CA LEU A 124 -20.20 22.44 -19.01
C LEU A 124 -20.59 22.94 -17.62
N VAL A 125 -20.19 22.20 -16.58
CA VAL A 125 -20.38 22.58 -15.18
C VAL A 125 -19.06 23.07 -14.61
N ILE A 126 -18.98 24.36 -14.26
CA ILE A 126 -17.80 24.96 -13.63
C ILE A 126 -18.10 25.20 -12.15
N GLY A 127 -17.50 24.41 -11.28
CA GLY A 127 -17.52 24.62 -9.84
C GLY A 127 -16.31 25.44 -9.37
N PHE A 128 -16.53 26.43 -8.50
CA PHE A 128 -15.46 27.18 -7.84
C PHE A 128 -15.55 27.02 -6.33
N PRO A 129 -14.54 26.47 -5.65
CA PRO A 129 -14.41 26.59 -4.21
C PRO A 129 -13.76 27.94 -3.86
N ARG A 130 -14.49 28.78 -3.14
CA ARG A 130 -13.91 29.74 -2.19
C ARG A 130 -14.43 29.43 -0.79
N ALA A 131 -13.57 29.56 0.20
CA ALA A 131 -13.89 29.21 1.58
C ALA A 131 -15.10 30.01 2.11
N HIS A 132 -15.96 29.31 2.87
CA HIS A 132 -17.09 29.85 3.63
C HIS A 132 -18.16 30.65 2.86
N GLN A 133 -18.97 29.97 2.04
CA GLN A 133 -20.46 29.99 2.10
C GLN A 133 -21.05 29.11 0.96
N ALA A 134 -22.38 28.90 0.97
CA ALA A 134 -23.06 27.89 0.16
C ALA A 134 -22.81 28.01 -1.36
N SER A 135 -22.62 26.86 -2.02
CA SER A 135 -22.23 26.74 -3.43
C SER A 135 -23.32 27.23 -4.41
N GLU A 136 -23.02 28.26 -5.21
CA GLU A 136 -23.78 28.57 -6.42
C GLU A 136 -23.16 27.82 -7.63
N ALA A 137 -24.02 27.24 -8.47
CA ALA A 137 -23.63 26.65 -9.75
C ALA A 137 -24.15 27.49 -10.91
N HIS A 138 -23.35 27.63 -11.97
CA HIS A 138 -23.74 28.32 -13.20
C HIS A 138 -23.77 27.35 -14.37
N ILE A 139 -24.91 27.33 -15.09
CA ILE A 139 -25.09 26.55 -16.32
C ILE A 139 -24.93 27.50 -17.50
N VAL A 140 -24.05 27.16 -18.44
CA VAL A 140 -23.91 27.83 -19.73
C VAL A 140 -24.26 26.83 -20.83
N ALA A 141 -25.32 27.13 -21.57
CA ALA A 141 -25.77 26.30 -22.69
C ALA A 141 -25.46 27.02 -24.02
N PHE A 142 -24.92 26.27 -24.99
CA PHE A 142 -24.64 26.75 -26.34
C PHE A 142 -25.59 26.10 -27.34
N ARG A 143 -26.04 26.86 -28.36
CA ARG A 143 -26.88 26.35 -29.45
C ARG A 143 -26.24 26.74 -30.78
N ARG A 144 -26.08 25.77 -31.70
CA ARG A 144 -25.66 26.05 -33.08
C ARG A 144 -26.78 26.77 -33.84
N PRO A 145 -26.47 27.74 -34.72
CA PRO A 145 -27.41 28.20 -35.75
C PRO A 145 -27.54 27.14 -36.86
N VAL A 146 -28.72 27.07 -37.49
CA VAL A 146 -28.98 26.27 -38.69
C VAL A 146 -28.98 27.21 -39.90
N GLY A 147 -28.28 26.84 -40.98
CA GLY A 147 -28.30 27.55 -42.26
C GLY A 147 -29.36 26.99 -43.22
N PRO A 148 -29.78 27.74 -44.25
CA PRO A 148 -30.93 27.39 -45.09
C PRO A 148 -30.63 26.28 -46.11
N GLU A 149 -31.66 25.48 -46.40
CA GLU A 149 -31.68 24.49 -47.47
C GLU A 149 -31.88 25.14 -48.85
N SER A 150 -31.48 24.44 -49.92
CA SER A 150 -31.85 24.76 -51.30
C SER A 150 -32.37 23.50 -52.00
N GLU A 151 -33.57 23.60 -52.57
CA GLU A 151 -34.41 22.50 -53.04
C GLU A 151 -34.03 21.95 -54.44
N GLY A 152 -34.70 20.84 -54.82
CA GLY A 152 -34.71 20.21 -56.14
C GLY A 152 -34.13 18.79 -56.09
N GLY A 153 -34.89 17.69 -56.10
CA GLY A 153 -36.17 17.41 -56.77
C GLY A 153 -35.92 16.28 -57.78
N ASP A 154 -36.79 15.31 -58.03
CA ASP A 154 -38.16 15.09 -57.57
C ASP A 154 -38.57 13.61 -57.81
N HIS A 155 -39.69 13.17 -57.22
CA HIS A 155 -40.48 11.94 -57.52
C HIS A 155 -39.84 10.55 -57.24
N ALA A 156 -40.59 9.47 -56.97
CA ALA A 156 -41.93 9.24 -56.41
C ALA A 156 -42.12 7.71 -56.22
N GLY A 157 -42.98 7.26 -55.29
CA GLY A 157 -43.45 5.86 -55.25
C GLY A 157 -43.59 5.25 -53.84
N LYS A 158 -44.65 4.49 -53.62
CA LYS A 158 -45.07 3.86 -52.35
C LYS A 158 -44.95 2.31 -52.40
N HIS A 159 -45.27 1.69 -51.26
CA HIS A 159 -45.69 0.28 -51.05
C HIS A 159 -44.56 -0.76 -50.98
N ASP A 160 -44.66 -1.83 -50.19
CA ASP A 160 -45.51 -2.14 -49.01
C ASP A 160 -44.83 -3.28 -48.18
N ASP A 161 -45.30 -3.48 -46.95
CA ASP A 161 -45.43 -4.72 -46.14
C ASP A 161 -44.63 -6.01 -46.46
N GLY A 162 -44.27 -6.78 -45.41
CA GLY A 162 -43.96 -8.22 -45.59
C GLY A 162 -43.21 -8.97 -44.48
N GLU A 163 -43.93 -9.35 -43.42
CA GLU A 163 -43.80 -10.56 -42.57
C GLU A 163 -42.47 -11.35 -42.41
N ASP A 164 -41.98 -11.29 -41.17
CA ASP A 164 -41.58 -12.40 -40.27
C ASP A 164 -41.89 -13.87 -40.69
N HIS A 165 -40.98 -14.83 -40.42
CA HIS A 165 -41.30 -16.07 -39.68
C HIS A 165 -40.12 -17.04 -39.40
N ARG A 166 -40.39 -18.04 -38.54
CA ARG A 166 -39.47 -18.89 -37.76
C ARG A 166 -39.40 -20.36 -38.25
N GLY A 167 -38.41 -21.11 -37.75
CA GLY A 167 -38.41 -22.59 -37.63
C GLY A 167 -37.01 -23.20 -37.92
N SER A 168 -36.34 -24.06 -37.14
CA SER A 168 -36.64 -25.12 -36.14
C SER A 168 -36.34 -26.55 -36.66
N GLN A 169 -35.16 -27.08 -36.29
CA GLN A 169 -34.76 -28.50 -36.09
C GLN A 169 -35.01 -29.59 -37.16
N GLY A 170 -33.95 -30.35 -37.50
CA GLY A 170 -34.06 -31.67 -38.19
C GLY A 170 -32.69 -32.31 -38.57
N PRO A 171 -32.46 -33.65 -38.44
CA PRO A 171 -31.12 -34.26 -38.54
C PRO A 171 -30.90 -35.23 -39.74
N THR A 172 -29.66 -35.71 -39.96
CA THR A 172 -29.32 -37.00 -40.66
C THR A 172 -27.81 -37.33 -40.56
N GLY A 173 -27.35 -38.54 -40.96
CA GLY A 173 -25.95 -39.01 -40.84
C GLY A 173 -25.46 -39.95 -41.96
N CYS A 174 -24.39 -40.74 -41.70
CA CYS A 174 -23.68 -41.71 -42.60
C CYS A 174 -22.80 -41.06 -43.71
N GLU A 175 -21.71 -41.65 -44.29
CA GLU A 175 -21.02 -42.95 -44.10
C GLU A 175 -19.56 -42.97 -44.69
N ASN A 176 -18.69 -43.86 -44.15
CA ASN A 176 -17.62 -44.66 -44.79
C ASN A 176 -16.60 -44.14 -45.87
N ARG A 177 -15.29 -44.37 -45.63
CA ARG A 177 -14.40 -45.22 -46.50
C ARG A 177 -13.05 -45.65 -45.86
N ARG A 178 -12.38 -46.63 -46.49
CA ARG A 178 -11.28 -47.50 -45.96
C ARG A 178 -9.89 -47.23 -46.60
N LEU A 179 -8.81 -47.77 -45.98
CA LEU A 179 -7.66 -48.57 -46.52
C LEU A 179 -6.62 -48.78 -45.36
N ARG A 180 -6.21 -49.98 -44.87
CA ARG A 180 -5.27 -51.03 -45.40
C ARG A 180 -3.88 -50.49 -45.79
N HIS A 181 -2.69 -51.00 -45.41
CA HIS A 181 -2.16 -52.18 -44.65
C HIS A 181 -0.91 -51.72 -43.81
N GLY A 182 -0.17 -52.48 -42.97
CA GLY A 182 -0.26 -53.88 -42.45
C GLY A 182 1.13 -54.48 -42.05
N HIS A 183 1.17 -55.45 -41.10
CA HIS A 183 2.35 -56.22 -40.59
C HIS A 183 3.39 -55.50 -39.69
N GLN A 184 4.07 -56.13 -38.70
CA GLN A 184 4.09 -57.54 -38.24
C GLN A 184 4.42 -57.69 -36.72
N SER A 185 4.15 -58.89 -36.17
CA SER A 185 4.44 -59.38 -34.80
C SER A 185 5.95 -59.52 -34.50
N THR A 186 6.44 -59.54 -33.24
CA THR A 186 6.52 -60.70 -32.31
C THR A 186 7.01 -60.23 -30.91
N SER A 187 6.38 -60.52 -29.76
CA SER A 187 6.25 -61.77 -28.96
C SER A 187 7.27 -61.93 -27.81
N GLY A 188 6.77 -62.17 -26.59
CA GLY A 188 7.42 -63.04 -25.59
C GLY A 188 8.14 -62.38 -24.41
N PRO A 189 8.17 -63.00 -23.19
CA PRO A 189 8.15 -62.24 -21.95
C PRO A 189 9.23 -62.71 -20.90
N PRO A 190 8.95 -62.90 -19.59
CA PRO A 190 9.74 -62.29 -18.52
C PRO A 190 10.74 -63.24 -17.83
N TRP A 191 11.60 -62.70 -16.96
CA TRP A 191 12.40 -63.52 -16.03
C TRP A 191 12.23 -63.12 -14.56
N ARG A 192 11.91 -64.13 -13.74
CA ARG A 192 12.03 -64.15 -12.28
C ARG A 192 12.89 -65.35 -11.88
N GLY A 193 13.70 -65.19 -10.84
CA GLY A 193 14.18 -66.31 -10.00
C GLY A 193 15.71 -66.39 -9.84
N ALA A 194 16.24 -66.93 -8.73
CA ALA A 194 15.61 -67.31 -7.47
C ALA A 194 16.64 -67.60 -6.34
N LYS A 195 16.22 -67.38 -5.08
CA LYS A 195 16.52 -68.17 -3.85
C LYS A 195 17.97 -68.52 -3.44
N SER A 196 18.35 -68.06 -2.25
CA SER A 196 18.78 -68.90 -1.09
C SER A 196 18.61 -68.08 0.20
N ARG A 197 17.74 -68.45 1.15
CA ARG A 197 17.85 -69.45 2.26
C ARG A 197 18.91 -69.12 3.33
N ALA A 198 18.41 -68.75 4.52
CA ALA A 198 19.05 -68.72 5.85
C ALA A 198 19.44 -70.16 6.32
N PRO A 199 20.10 -70.45 7.48
CA PRO A 199 20.06 -69.70 8.77
C PRO A 199 21.33 -69.70 9.68
N GLY A 200 21.25 -69.03 10.85
CA GLY A 200 21.74 -69.65 12.10
C GLY A 200 22.65 -68.88 13.09
N ARG A 201 22.12 -68.70 14.30
CA ARG A 201 22.77 -68.83 15.63
C ARG A 201 23.82 -67.82 16.15
N ARG A 202 23.39 -67.12 17.22
CA ARG A 202 24.00 -66.97 18.56
C ARG A 202 25.55 -66.96 18.69
N ALA A 203 26.05 -65.89 19.30
CA ALA A 203 27.04 -65.97 20.38
C ALA A 203 26.69 -64.97 21.50
N ARG A 204 26.84 -65.37 22.77
CA ARG A 204 26.82 -64.48 23.94
C ARG A 204 28.23 -64.42 24.52
N HIS A 205 28.71 -63.21 24.79
CA HIS A 205 29.58 -62.87 25.92
C HIS A 205 29.25 -61.42 26.31
N GLY A 206 29.27 -61.00 27.58
CA GLY A 206 29.60 -61.74 28.80
C GLY A 206 30.50 -60.89 29.70
N ASP A 207 30.03 -60.62 30.93
CA ASP A 207 30.73 -59.93 32.03
C ASP A 207 30.98 -58.40 31.87
N ARG A 208 30.49 -57.54 32.79
CA ARG A 208 30.94 -57.21 34.19
C ARG A 208 32.17 -56.28 34.20
N GLN A 209 32.45 -55.43 35.19
CA GLN A 209 31.74 -54.82 36.34
C GLN A 209 32.63 -53.64 36.84
N GLY A 210 32.05 -52.67 37.57
CA GLY A 210 32.81 -51.66 38.35
C GLY A 210 32.18 -50.27 38.28
N LYS A 211 31.37 -49.78 39.22
CA LYS A 211 31.59 -49.46 40.67
C LYS A 211 32.65 -48.37 40.94
N GLY A 212 32.20 -47.27 41.56
CA GLY A 212 33.03 -46.20 42.15
C GLY A 212 32.43 -44.81 41.84
N ARG A 213 31.47 -44.24 42.59
CA ARG A 213 31.46 -43.74 43.99
C ARG A 213 32.50 -42.64 44.29
N GLY A 214 32.01 -41.50 44.80
CA GLY A 214 32.79 -40.35 45.31
C GLY A 214 32.19 -39.02 44.83
N ARG A 215 31.00 -38.57 45.28
CA ARG A 215 30.72 -37.94 46.59
C ARG A 215 31.71 -36.83 46.99
N CYS A 216 31.19 -35.60 47.10
CA CYS A 216 31.85 -34.44 47.70
C CYS A 216 32.26 -34.67 49.17
N PRO A 217 33.20 -33.84 49.64
CA PRO A 217 32.94 -32.93 50.77
C PRO A 217 32.82 -31.49 50.23
N THR A 218 31.92 -30.60 50.66
CA THR A 218 31.83 -29.97 52.00
C THR A 218 33.19 -29.37 52.46
N ALA A 219 33.29 -28.19 53.06
CA ALA A 219 32.25 -27.30 53.58
C ALA A 219 32.84 -25.91 53.86
N ARG A 220 31.95 -24.94 54.13
CA ARG A 220 32.14 -23.85 55.12
C ARG A 220 33.24 -22.80 54.83
N SER A 221 33.20 -21.62 55.43
CA SER A 221 32.10 -20.76 55.91
C SER A 221 32.72 -19.49 56.49
N ARG A 222 31.91 -18.44 56.66
CA ARG A 222 32.13 -17.31 57.61
C ARG A 222 33.30 -16.36 57.24
N SER A 223 33.29 -15.10 57.69
CA SER A 223 32.18 -14.20 58.08
C SER A 223 32.76 -12.84 58.44
N ALA A 224 32.05 -11.75 58.13
CA ALA A 224 32.23 -10.40 58.70
C ALA A 224 33.62 -9.76 58.37
N ARG A 225 33.79 -8.44 58.41
CA ARG A 225 33.06 -7.33 59.07
C ARG A 225 32.89 -6.19 58.04
N ARG A 226 31.69 -5.62 57.84
CA ARG A 226 31.05 -4.55 58.63
C ARG A 226 31.82 -3.21 58.66
N ARG A 227 31.17 -2.20 58.04
CA ARG A 227 31.15 -0.75 58.38
C ARG A 227 32.35 0.11 57.95
N PRO A 228 32.19 1.45 57.83
CA PRO A 228 30.99 2.27 58.13
C PRO A 228 30.35 2.98 56.93
N PRO A 229 29.13 3.54 57.08
CA PRO A 229 28.58 4.51 56.13
C PRO A 229 29.17 5.91 56.38
N LEU A 230 29.36 6.66 55.30
CA LEU A 230 29.46 8.13 55.31
C LEU A 230 28.26 8.61 54.48
N ALA A 231 27.16 9.02 55.11
CA ALA A 231 26.97 10.28 55.84
C ALA A 231 26.58 11.41 54.89
N ASP A 232 25.38 11.94 55.16
CA ASP A 232 24.75 13.14 54.63
C ASP A 232 25.72 14.31 54.35
N PRO A 233 25.39 15.13 53.34
CA PRO A 233 24.60 16.31 53.69
C PRO A 233 23.19 16.30 53.07
N GLY A 234 22.19 15.98 53.88
CA GLY A 234 20.84 16.41 53.61
C GLY A 234 20.71 17.91 53.85
N LEU A 235 19.86 18.57 53.06
CA LEU A 235 18.81 19.47 53.55
C LEU A 235 17.87 19.85 52.39
N LEU A 236 16.67 19.28 52.45
CA LEU A 236 15.37 19.89 52.12
C LEU A 236 15.22 20.72 50.83
N PHE A 237 14.39 20.21 49.92
CA PHE A 237 13.33 21.03 49.30
C PHE A 237 12.00 20.26 49.27
N ALA A 238 11.19 20.47 50.31
CA ALA A 238 9.75 20.22 50.28
C ALA A 238 9.02 21.58 50.11
N PRO A 239 7.85 21.63 49.47
CA PRO A 239 7.22 22.91 49.09
C PRO A 239 6.47 23.56 50.26
N VAL A 240 6.71 24.86 50.47
CA VAL A 240 5.95 25.73 51.38
C VAL A 240 5.70 27.06 50.65
N PRO A 241 4.49 27.66 50.71
CA PRO A 241 4.08 28.69 49.76
C PRO A 241 4.42 30.12 50.23
N PRO A 242 4.42 31.11 49.31
CA PRO A 242 4.36 32.51 49.68
C PRO A 242 2.91 33.02 49.64
N THR A 243 2.34 33.27 50.81
CA THR A 243 1.28 34.28 50.97
C THR A 243 1.81 35.46 51.78
N VAL A 244 1.33 36.65 51.38
CA VAL A 244 1.14 37.90 52.13
C VAL A 244 1.85 39.12 51.52
N ALA A 245 0.99 39.98 50.95
CA ALA A 245 1.01 41.44 50.85
C ALA A 245 2.33 42.23 50.69
N CYS A 246 2.38 43.04 49.63
CA CYS A 246 3.02 44.35 49.66
C CYS A 246 1.94 45.45 49.66
N THR A 247 2.02 46.36 50.62
CA THR A 247 1.15 47.55 50.73
C THR A 247 1.83 48.81 50.23
N ASP A 248 1.13 49.51 49.32
CA ASP A 248 0.98 50.98 49.22
C ASP A 248 2.17 51.92 48.90
N ARG A 249 1.82 53.02 48.20
CA ARG A 249 2.52 54.31 47.94
C ARG A 249 3.75 54.37 47.03
N GLY A 250 3.62 55.18 45.96
CA GLY A 250 4.74 55.55 45.08
C GLY A 250 4.58 56.72 44.08
N MET A 251 3.48 57.50 44.09
CA MET A 251 3.28 58.83 43.43
C MET A 251 3.62 59.09 41.93
N ARG A 252 2.61 59.62 41.19
CA ARG A 252 2.68 60.79 40.25
C ARG A 252 3.56 60.67 38.99
N HIS A 253 3.40 61.40 37.88
CA HIS A 253 2.39 62.30 37.27
C HIS A 253 2.60 62.11 35.73
N ASP A 254 1.67 62.35 34.79
CA ASP A 254 0.29 62.88 34.83
C ASP A 254 -0.51 62.39 33.59
N SER A 255 -1.77 62.79 33.44
CA SER A 255 -2.56 62.52 32.21
C SER A 255 -3.42 63.72 31.77
N THR A 256 -3.16 64.24 30.56
CA THR A 256 -3.95 65.32 29.94
C THR A 256 -5.35 64.87 29.51
N ASN A 257 -6.32 65.79 29.61
CA ASN A 257 -7.73 65.62 29.22
C ASN A 257 -7.95 64.96 27.85
N SER A 258 -8.96 64.10 27.78
CA SER A 258 -9.77 63.83 26.58
C SER A 258 -11.17 63.35 26.99
N PRO A 259 -12.22 63.63 26.18
CA PRO A 259 -13.57 63.82 26.70
C PRO A 259 -14.34 62.53 27.02
N GLY A 260 -15.17 62.59 28.06
CA GLY A 260 -15.97 61.46 28.54
C GLY A 260 -17.02 60.99 27.53
N PHE A 261 -16.98 59.70 27.20
CA PHE A 261 -18.01 59.03 26.40
C PHE A 261 -19.22 58.70 27.30
N PRO A 262 -20.45 59.14 26.99
CA PRO A 262 -21.59 58.93 27.87
C PRO A 262 -22.02 57.45 27.89
N TRP A 263 -21.86 56.82 29.05
CA TRP A 263 -22.30 55.44 29.30
C TRP A 263 -23.83 55.36 29.41
N HIS A 264 -24.51 55.09 28.28
CA HIS A 264 -25.93 54.78 28.30
C HIS A 264 -26.17 53.35 28.84
N PRO A 265 -26.92 53.16 29.95
CA PRO A 265 -27.09 51.86 30.60
C PRO A 265 -27.77 50.80 29.72
N ARG A 266 -28.51 51.23 28.68
CA ARG A 266 -29.11 50.32 27.67
C ARG A 266 -28.09 49.56 26.80
N ARG A 267 -26.82 49.98 26.73
CA ARG A 267 -25.78 49.25 25.99
C ARG A 267 -25.07 48.19 26.83
N ALA A 268 -24.99 48.34 28.15
CA ALA A 268 -24.34 47.38 29.04
C ALA A 268 -25.02 46.01 29.00
N GLY A 269 -26.36 45.97 29.00
CA GLY A 269 -27.12 44.72 28.88
C GLY A 269 -26.85 43.96 27.57
N LEU A 270 -26.60 44.67 26.46
CA LEU A 270 -26.26 44.05 25.18
C LEU A 270 -24.87 43.40 25.20
N TRP A 271 -23.87 44.06 25.80
CA TRP A 271 -22.53 43.49 25.96
C TRP A 271 -22.51 42.30 26.93
N ILE A 272 -23.28 42.34 28.01
CA ILE A 272 -23.42 41.21 28.94
C ILE A 272 -24.15 40.04 28.25
N ALA A 273 -25.22 40.29 27.52
CA ALA A 273 -25.93 39.26 26.76
C ALA A 273 -25.04 38.65 25.65
N MET A 274 -24.25 39.47 24.95
CA MET A 274 -23.33 38.99 23.91
C MET A 274 -22.13 38.24 24.51
N GLY A 275 -21.64 38.64 25.69
CA GLY A 275 -20.63 37.89 26.45
C GLY A 275 -21.14 36.53 26.96
N LEU A 276 -22.38 36.49 27.47
CA LEU A 276 -23.06 35.24 27.85
C LEU A 276 -23.35 34.35 26.63
N ALA A 277 -23.69 34.93 25.48
CA ALA A 277 -23.87 34.18 24.23
C ALA A 277 -22.54 33.62 23.69
N LEU A 278 -21.42 34.34 23.85
CA LEU A 278 -20.08 33.84 23.51
C LEU A 278 -19.62 32.73 24.47
N LEU A 279 -19.87 32.86 25.78
CA LEU A 279 -19.60 31.81 26.76
C LEU A 279 -20.49 30.57 26.56
N GLY A 280 -21.76 30.76 26.20
CA GLY A 280 -22.68 29.70 25.80
C GLY A 280 -22.24 29.01 24.50
N GLY A 281 -21.78 29.78 23.50
CA GLY A 281 -21.25 29.26 22.25
C GLY A 281 -19.98 28.43 22.43
N LEU A 282 -19.07 28.85 23.30
CA LEU A 282 -17.87 28.06 23.66
C LEU A 282 -18.22 26.79 24.45
N SER A 283 -19.29 26.82 25.25
CA SER A 283 -19.82 25.64 25.95
C SER A 283 -20.55 24.65 25.02
N ALA A 284 -20.93 25.08 23.81
CA ALA A 284 -21.57 24.24 22.81
C ALA A 284 -20.56 23.44 21.95
N CYS A 285 -19.26 23.74 22.03
CA CYS A 285 -18.21 22.84 21.58
C CYS A 285 -18.15 21.62 22.51
N ARG A 286 -19.02 20.63 22.25
CA ARG A 286 -18.90 19.28 22.84
C ARG A 286 -17.51 18.74 22.49
N ARG A 287 -16.58 18.84 23.43
CA ARG A 287 -15.35 18.04 23.38
C ARG A 287 -15.78 16.58 23.50
N ASP A 288 -15.44 15.80 22.49
CA ASP A 288 -15.55 14.35 22.55
C ASP A 288 -14.82 13.86 23.83
N PRO A 289 -15.35 12.85 24.56
CA PRO A 289 -14.71 12.38 25.78
C PRO A 289 -13.27 11.94 25.48
N PRO A 290 -12.31 12.10 26.42
CA PRO A 290 -10.95 11.63 26.21
C PRO A 290 -10.92 10.15 25.79
N ALA A 291 -10.08 9.81 24.82
CA ALA A 291 -9.79 8.41 24.51
C ALA A 291 -8.90 7.79 25.59
N ASP A 292 -8.99 6.47 25.78
CA ASP A 292 -8.10 5.75 26.69
C ASP A 292 -6.67 5.70 26.10
N LEU A 293 -6.58 5.61 24.78
CA LEU A 293 -5.36 5.49 24.00
C LEU A 293 -5.45 6.42 22.78
N VAL A 294 -4.39 7.20 22.54
CA VAL A 294 -4.23 7.99 21.31
C VAL A 294 -3.02 7.49 20.55
N LEU A 295 -3.19 7.15 19.28
CA LEU A 295 -2.12 6.62 18.43
C LEU A 295 -2.02 7.34 17.08
N HIS A 296 -0.80 7.52 16.59
CA HIS A 296 -0.53 8.18 15.30
C HIS A 296 -0.24 7.12 14.22
N ASN A 297 -1.15 6.99 13.26
CA ASN A 297 -1.21 5.88 12.30
C ASN A 297 -0.42 6.12 11.00
N GLY A 298 0.26 7.26 10.90
CA GLY A 298 0.92 7.69 9.68
C GLY A 298 -0.03 8.47 8.78
N ARG A 299 -0.03 8.15 7.49
CA ARG A 299 -0.83 8.84 6.47
C ARG A 299 -2.33 8.61 6.70
N GLU A 300 -3.16 9.50 6.13
CA GLU A 300 -4.62 9.30 6.11
C GLU A 300 -4.95 8.01 5.32
N PRO A 301 -5.79 7.11 5.86
CA PRO A 301 -6.15 5.88 5.16
C PRO A 301 -7.01 6.17 3.93
N GLU A 302 -6.75 5.47 2.83
CA GLU A 302 -7.50 5.66 1.58
C GLU A 302 -8.89 5.01 1.66
N THR A 303 -8.97 3.87 2.35
CA THR A 303 -10.22 3.15 2.61
C THR A 303 -10.13 2.38 3.94
N ILE A 304 -11.29 1.92 4.43
CA ILE A 304 -11.41 0.94 5.51
C ILE A 304 -12.14 -0.33 5.05
N ASP A 305 -12.42 -0.45 3.75
CA ASP A 305 -12.96 -1.66 3.14
C ASP A 305 -11.86 -2.75 3.10
N PRO A 306 -12.02 -3.88 3.79
CA PRO A 306 -11.02 -4.96 3.83
C PRO A 306 -10.64 -5.54 2.48
N GLN A 307 -11.49 -5.40 1.46
CA GLN A 307 -11.29 -5.98 0.13
C GLN A 307 -10.57 -5.03 -0.83
N LEU A 308 -10.54 -3.73 -0.53
CA LEU A 308 -9.93 -2.69 -1.36
C LEU A 308 -8.69 -2.04 -0.75
N LEU A 309 -8.44 -2.26 0.56
CA LEU A 309 -7.29 -1.68 1.24
C LEU A 309 -5.95 -2.22 0.71
N THR A 310 -4.93 -1.36 0.73
CA THR A 310 -3.56 -1.78 0.37
C THR A 310 -2.49 -1.24 1.33
N GLY A 311 -2.67 -0.04 1.87
CA GLY A 311 -1.70 0.60 2.77
C GLY A 311 -1.75 0.01 4.19
N GLN A 312 -0.62 0.07 4.92
CA GLN A 312 -0.58 -0.37 6.34
C GLN A 312 -1.46 0.52 7.23
N ALA A 313 -1.56 1.82 6.93
CA ALA A 313 -2.45 2.75 7.63
C ALA A 313 -3.92 2.31 7.55
N ASP A 314 -4.43 2.03 6.35
CA ASP A 314 -5.75 1.41 6.11
C ASP A 314 -5.92 0.14 6.96
N GLY A 315 -4.87 -0.66 7.02
CA GLY A 315 -4.90 -2.02 7.56
C GLY A 315 -5.04 -2.12 9.05
N ARG A 316 -4.31 -1.30 9.80
CA ARG A 316 -4.39 -1.24 11.26
C ARG A 316 -5.80 -0.83 11.71
N ILE A 317 -6.50 -0.02 10.93
CA ILE A 317 -7.90 0.35 11.14
C ILE A 317 -8.84 -0.77 10.67
N GLY A 318 -8.69 -1.26 9.44
CA GLY A 318 -9.53 -2.31 8.85
C GLY A 318 -9.55 -3.58 9.71
N GLY A 319 -8.39 -4.08 10.14
CA GLY A 319 -8.25 -5.23 11.03
C GLY A 319 -8.67 -4.99 12.49
N SER A 320 -8.99 -3.75 12.86
CA SER A 320 -9.64 -3.43 14.14
C SER A 320 -11.18 -3.44 14.05
N LEU A 321 -11.72 -3.24 12.84
CA LEU A 321 -13.16 -3.19 12.52
C LEU A 321 -13.70 -4.53 11.99
N PHE A 322 -12.87 -5.30 11.28
CA PHE A 322 -13.26 -6.55 10.65
C PHE A 322 -12.27 -7.67 10.98
N GLU A 323 -12.78 -8.89 11.16
CA GLU A 323 -11.98 -10.07 11.54
C GLU A 323 -12.14 -11.21 10.52
N GLY A 324 -11.08 -12.02 10.35
CA GLY A 324 -11.05 -13.23 9.54
C GLY A 324 -11.41 -14.50 10.32
N LEU A 325 -11.20 -15.66 9.71
CA LEU A 325 -11.38 -16.95 10.38
C LEU A 325 -10.35 -17.15 11.50
N THR A 326 -9.13 -16.68 11.27
CA THR A 326 -8.06 -16.53 12.25
C THR A 326 -7.78 -15.05 12.49
N ARG A 327 -6.95 -14.74 13.48
CA ARG A 327 -6.41 -13.41 13.76
C ARG A 327 -4.95 -13.55 14.19
N PHE A 328 -4.18 -12.47 14.18
CA PHE A 328 -2.79 -12.49 14.64
C PHE A 328 -2.68 -12.53 16.17
N ASP A 329 -1.79 -13.38 16.68
CA ASP A 329 -1.30 -13.30 18.04
C ASP A 329 -0.45 -12.01 18.21
N PRO A 330 -0.68 -11.18 19.23
CA PRO A 330 -0.01 -9.88 19.35
C PRO A 330 1.48 -9.99 19.68
N VAL A 331 1.97 -11.16 20.13
CA VAL A 331 3.38 -11.39 20.50
C VAL A 331 4.16 -11.98 19.33
N THR A 332 3.60 -12.99 18.65
CA THR A 332 4.31 -13.77 17.63
C THR A 332 3.89 -13.48 16.20
N ALA A 333 2.78 -12.75 16.00
CA ALA A 333 2.08 -12.62 14.72
C ALA A 333 1.80 -13.96 14.02
N SER A 334 1.68 -15.05 14.79
CA SER A 334 1.20 -16.34 14.30
C SER A 334 -0.33 -16.35 14.23
N ALA A 335 -0.89 -17.19 13.38
CA ALA A 335 -2.34 -17.36 13.30
C ALA A 335 -2.91 -18.03 14.56
N ILE A 336 -3.89 -17.39 15.19
CA ILE A 336 -4.69 -17.93 16.30
C ILE A 336 -6.19 -17.88 15.95
N PRO A 337 -7.05 -18.65 16.64
CA PRO A 337 -8.50 -18.64 16.40
C PRO A 337 -9.13 -17.25 16.45
N GLY A 338 -9.78 -16.84 15.35
CA GLY A 338 -10.56 -15.62 15.19
C GLY A 338 -12.06 -15.96 15.21
N LEU A 339 -12.79 -15.67 14.14
CA LEU A 339 -14.21 -16.07 13.99
C LEU A 339 -14.41 -17.60 13.95
N ALA A 340 -13.39 -18.37 13.58
CA ALA A 340 -13.38 -19.82 13.74
C ALA A 340 -12.87 -20.21 15.14
N GLU A 341 -13.55 -21.15 15.81
CA GLU A 341 -13.12 -21.70 17.10
C GLU A 341 -12.01 -22.77 16.96
N ARG A 342 -12.07 -23.56 15.88
CA ARG A 342 -11.10 -24.60 15.52
C ARG A 342 -11.29 -25.04 14.06
N TRP A 343 -10.35 -25.83 13.55
CA TRP A 343 -10.41 -26.44 12.23
C TRP A 343 -9.76 -27.82 12.23
N GLU A 344 -10.17 -28.65 11.28
CA GLU A 344 -9.53 -29.92 10.95
C GLU A 344 -8.88 -29.78 9.56
N ILE A 345 -7.68 -30.32 9.39
CA ILE A 345 -6.93 -30.29 8.12
C ILE A 345 -6.83 -31.71 7.58
N SER A 346 -7.10 -31.89 6.28
CA SER A 346 -6.97 -33.19 5.61
C SER A 346 -5.51 -33.68 5.60
N ALA A 347 -5.33 -35.00 5.48
CA ALA A 347 -4.02 -35.63 5.46
C ALA A 347 -3.11 -35.20 4.27
N ASP A 348 -3.71 -34.66 3.20
CA ASP A 348 -3.00 -34.07 2.06
C ASP A 348 -2.78 -32.55 2.17
N GLY A 349 -3.25 -31.91 3.25
CA GLY A 349 -3.10 -30.48 3.52
C GLY A 349 -3.92 -29.55 2.63
N ARG A 350 -4.87 -30.07 1.84
CA ARG A 350 -5.64 -29.29 0.84
C ARG A 350 -7.05 -28.92 1.27
N VAL A 351 -7.59 -29.54 2.31
CA VAL A 351 -8.95 -29.28 2.79
C VAL A 351 -8.91 -28.88 4.25
N TYR A 352 -9.59 -27.77 4.54
CA TYR A 352 -9.75 -27.22 5.88
C TYR A 352 -11.24 -27.20 6.21
N ASP A 353 -11.67 -27.95 7.22
CA ASP A 353 -13.05 -27.93 7.72
C ASP A 353 -13.09 -27.10 9.02
N PHE A 354 -13.41 -25.82 8.89
CA PHE A 354 -13.52 -24.86 10.01
C PHE A 354 -14.85 -25.00 10.75
N ARG A 355 -14.79 -24.78 12.06
CA ARG A 355 -15.95 -24.60 12.95
C ARG A 355 -16.02 -23.15 13.37
N MET A 356 -17.12 -22.47 13.03
CA MET A 356 -17.35 -21.07 13.42
C MET A 356 -17.80 -21.01 14.88
N ARG A 357 -17.50 -19.89 15.54
CA ARG A 357 -18.06 -19.59 16.86
C ARG A 357 -19.58 -19.42 16.77
N THR A 358 -20.30 -19.94 17.75
CA THR A 358 -21.76 -19.79 17.86
C THR A 358 -22.16 -18.44 18.46
N ASN A 359 -21.22 -17.71 19.08
CA ASN A 359 -21.41 -16.38 19.64
C ASN A 359 -20.75 -15.26 18.80
N ALA A 360 -20.36 -15.54 17.55
CA ALA A 360 -19.88 -14.50 16.65
C ALA A 360 -21.05 -13.63 16.18
N ALA A 361 -20.92 -12.31 16.34
CA ALA A 361 -21.93 -11.33 15.97
C ALA A 361 -21.29 -10.05 15.43
N TRP A 362 -22.01 -9.37 14.54
CA TRP A 362 -21.72 -8.02 14.11
C TRP A 362 -21.89 -7.04 15.27
N SER A 363 -21.25 -5.87 15.20
CA SER A 363 -21.45 -4.76 16.15
C SER A 363 -22.90 -4.25 16.28
N THR A 364 -23.75 -4.56 15.31
CA THR A 364 -25.20 -4.29 15.30
C THR A 364 -26.04 -5.40 15.96
N GLY A 365 -25.43 -6.54 16.31
CA GLY A 365 -26.01 -7.63 17.10
C GLY A 365 -26.47 -8.85 16.29
N GLU A 366 -26.54 -8.77 14.97
CA GLU A 366 -26.85 -9.92 14.10
C GLU A 366 -25.73 -10.97 14.15
N PRO A 367 -26.04 -12.27 14.06
CA PRO A 367 -25.03 -13.32 14.06
C PRO A 367 -24.17 -13.29 12.78
N ILE A 368 -22.89 -13.66 12.91
CA ILE A 368 -22.00 -13.94 11.78
C ILE A 368 -22.02 -15.45 11.52
N VAL A 369 -22.28 -15.85 10.28
CA VAL A 369 -22.38 -17.26 9.87
C VAL A 369 -21.39 -17.62 8.76
N ALA A 370 -21.20 -18.92 8.52
CA ALA A 370 -20.30 -19.42 7.48
C ALA A 370 -20.64 -18.92 6.07
N ASP A 371 -21.91 -18.61 5.78
CA ASP A 371 -22.30 -18.03 4.47
C ASP A 371 -21.76 -16.60 4.28
N ASP A 372 -21.65 -15.79 5.34
CA ASP A 372 -21.05 -14.45 5.27
C ASP A 372 -19.58 -14.53 4.85
N VAL A 373 -18.85 -15.52 5.37
CA VAL A 373 -17.44 -15.78 4.99
C VAL A 373 -17.37 -16.19 3.52
N ALA A 374 -18.17 -17.20 3.14
CA ALA A 374 -18.17 -17.73 1.78
C ALA A 374 -18.59 -16.68 0.75
N TRP A 375 -19.54 -15.80 1.09
CA TRP A 375 -19.93 -14.67 0.26
C TRP A 375 -18.83 -13.61 0.20
N SER A 376 -18.24 -13.22 1.34
CA SER A 376 -17.18 -12.20 1.39
C SER A 376 -16.00 -12.57 0.50
N TRP A 377 -15.52 -13.81 0.55
CA TRP A 377 -14.38 -14.26 -0.25
C TRP A 377 -14.73 -14.38 -1.75
N ARG A 378 -15.98 -14.72 -2.08
CA ARG A 378 -16.48 -14.71 -3.47
C ARG A 378 -16.57 -13.29 -4.01
N HIS A 379 -16.91 -12.30 -3.19
CA HIS A 379 -16.86 -10.90 -3.58
C HIS A 379 -15.43 -10.43 -3.79
N ALA A 380 -14.49 -10.78 -2.90
CA ALA A 380 -13.10 -10.32 -2.98
C ALA A 380 -12.34 -10.83 -4.23
N VAL A 381 -12.65 -12.05 -4.69
CA VAL A 381 -12.03 -12.64 -5.91
C VAL A 381 -12.77 -12.27 -7.21
N ASP A 382 -13.94 -11.65 -7.14
CA ASP A 382 -14.70 -11.22 -8.32
C ASP A 382 -13.94 -10.08 -9.03
N PRO A 383 -13.62 -10.20 -10.34
CA PRO A 383 -12.97 -9.12 -11.10
C PRO A 383 -13.66 -7.76 -11.00
N ARG A 384 -14.99 -7.76 -10.80
CA ARG A 384 -15.80 -6.54 -10.70
C ARG A 384 -15.56 -5.75 -9.42
N THR A 385 -15.01 -6.39 -8.39
CA THR A 385 -14.61 -5.75 -7.13
C THR A 385 -13.30 -4.97 -7.29
N ALA A 386 -12.49 -5.28 -8.32
CA ALA A 386 -11.20 -4.65 -8.58
C ALA A 386 -10.24 -4.62 -7.38
N ALA A 387 -10.27 -5.68 -6.55
CA ALA A 387 -9.40 -5.83 -5.39
C ALA A 387 -7.95 -6.09 -5.82
N ASP A 388 -7.02 -5.17 -5.52
CA ASP A 388 -5.59 -5.32 -5.82
C ASP A 388 -4.97 -6.59 -5.18
N TYR A 389 -5.48 -6.99 -4.01
CA TYR A 389 -5.07 -8.21 -3.30
C TYR A 389 -5.87 -9.47 -3.68
N ALA A 390 -6.71 -9.45 -4.73
CA ALA A 390 -7.46 -10.63 -5.19
C ALA A 390 -6.58 -11.85 -5.46
N SER A 391 -5.31 -11.64 -5.82
CA SER A 391 -4.30 -12.69 -6.01
C SER A 391 -4.06 -13.57 -4.76
N GLN A 392 -4.30 -13.05 -3.55
CA GLN A 392 -4.20 -13.87 -2.33
C GLN A 392 -5.27 -14.97 -2.28
N TYR A 393 -6.40 -14.81 -2.97
CA TYR A 393 -7.43 -15.85 -3.07
C TYR A 393 -7.07 -16.98 -4.06
N PHE A 394 -5.96 -16.88 -4.81
CA PHE A 394 -5.59 -17.87 -5.83
C PHE A 394 -5.08 -19.20 -5.22
N TYR A 395 -4.76 -19.24 -3.93
CA TYR A 395 -4.51 -20.50 -3.21
C TYR A 395 -5.79 -21.34 -3.10
N LEU A 396 -6.97 -20.70 -3.08
CA LEU A 396 -8.26 -21.39 -3.11
C LEU A 396 -8.50 -22.04 -4.47
N LYS A 397 -9.13 -23.20 -4.45
CA LYS A 397 -9.60 -23.91 -5.64
C LYS A 397 -10.45 -22.98 -6.50
N GLN A 398 -10.14 -22.90 -7.80
CA GLN A 398 -10.73 -21.96 -8.78
C GLN A 398 -10.47 -20.46 -8.57
N GLY A 399 -9.70 -20.02 -7.57
CA GLY A 399 -9.49 -18.59 -7.31
C GLY A 399 -8.93 -17.79 -8.50
N GLU A 400 -7.80 -18.24 -9.07
CA GLU A 400 -7.23 -17.62 -10.27
C GLU A 400 -8.15 -17.74 -11.50
N ALA A 401 -8.82 -18.88 -11.65
CA ALA A 401 -9.72 -19.12 -12.77
C ALA A 401 -10.91 -18.15 -12.77
N ILE A 402 -11.45 -17.84 -11.58
CA ILE A 402 -12.51 -16.84 -11.40
C ILE A 402 -12.00 -15.44 -11.72
N TYR A 403 -10.86 -15.04 -11.13
CA TYR A 403 -10.32 -13.70 -11.36
C TYR A 403 -9.89 -13.45 -12.83
N THR A 404 -9.41 -14.50 -13.52
CA THR A 404 -9.02 -14.41 -14.94
C THR A 404 -10.18 -14.65 -15.92
N GLY A 405 -11.41 -14.81 -15.43
CA GLY A 405 -12.61 -15.04 -16.26
C GLY A 405 -12.65 -16.41 -16.95
N LYS A 406 -11.73 -17.32 -16.65
CA LYS A 406 -11.72 -18.71 -17.13
C LYS A 406 -12.85 -19.55 -16.49
N GLU A 407 -13.32 -19.13 -15.32
CA GLU A 407 -14.52 -19.61 -14.65
C GLU A 407 -15.37 -18.39 -14.27
N THR A 408 -16.66 -18.38 -14.61
CA THR A 408 -17.53 -17.22 -14.34
C THR A 408 -18.48 -17.45 -13.16
N ASN A 409 -18.58 -18.69 -12.67
CA ASN A 409 -19.43 -19.02 -11.54
C ASN A 409 -18.67 -18.93 -10.21
N LEU A 410 -18.83 -17.81 -9.50
CA LEU A 410 -18.23 -17.55 -8.19
C LEU A 410 -18.50 -18.66 -7.15
N SER A 411 -19.62 -19.39 -7.25
CA SER A 411 -19.91 -20.49 -6.32
C SER A 411 -18.97 -21.69 -6.43
N ARG A 412 -18.11 -21.74 -7.47
CA ARG A 412 -17.07 -22.76 -7.64
C ARG A 412 -15.75 -22.45 -6.96
N LEU A 413 -15.61 -21.25 -6.37
CA LEU A 413 -14.51 -20.94 -5.46
C LEU A 413 -14.48 -22.00 -4.35
N GLY A 414 -13.29 -22.42 -3.93
CA GLY A 414 -13.05 -23.44 -2.91
C GLY A 414 -13.45 -23.02 -1.49
N VAL A 415 -14.66 -22.51 -1.30
CA VAL A 415 -15.25 -22.12 -0.01
C VAL A 415 -16.75 -22.42 -0.01
N THR A 416 -17.18 -23.28 0.91
CA THR A 416 -18.55 -23.79 1.03
C THR A 416 -19.03 -23.72 2.47
N ALA A 417 -20.22 -23.16 2.69
CA ALA A 417 -20.88 -23.14 3.99
C ALA A 417 -21.82 -24.34 4.14
N ASP A 418 -21.54 -25.22 5.09
CA ASP A 418 -22.33 -26.43 5.38
C ASP A 418 -23.24 -26.18 6.60
N GLY A 419 -24.14 -25.20 6.46
CA GLY A 419 -24.91 -24.63 7.56
C GLY A 419 -24.16 -23.53 8.31
N PRO A 420 -24.77 -22.92 9.36
CA PRO A 420 -24.33 -21.63 9.89
C PRO A 420 -22.95 -21.64 10.56
N HIS A 421 -22.47 -22.79 11.05
CA HIS A 421 -21.23 -22.88 11.83
C HIS A 421 -20.19 -23.88 11.29
N ARG A 422 -20.30 -24.29 10.02
CA ARG A 422 -19.30 -25.15 9.36
C ARG A 422 -18.92 -24.54 8.02
N LEU A 423 -17.63 -24.29 7.84
CA LEU A 423 -17.08 -23.78 6.58
C LEU A 423 -16.02 -24.77 6.08
N ARG A 424 -16.21 -25.29 4.88
CA ARG A 424 -15.25 -26.14 4.18
C ARG A 424 -14.49 -25.29 3.17
N VAL A 425 -13.17 -25.36 3.22
CA VAL A 425 -12.26 -24.66 2.31
C VAL A 425 -11.40 -25.67 1.57
N GLU A 426 -11.24 -25.51 0.26
CA GLU A 426 -10.44 -26.39 -0.61
C GLU A 426 -9.38 -25.58 -1.35
N LEU A 427 -8.12 -26.03 -1.29
CA LEU A 427 -6.95 -25.39 -1.88
C LEU A 427 -6.49 -26.13 -3.14
N ASN A 428 -5.76 -25.42 -4.02
CA ASN A 428 -5.13 -26.04 -5.20
C ASN A 428 -3.99 -27.01 -4.81
N HIS A 429 -3.20 -26.62 -3.80
CA HIS A 429 -2.02 -27.33 -3.30
C HIS A 429 -1.98 -27.27 -1.76
N PRO A 430 -1.14 -28.07 -1.08
CA PRO A 430 -0.93 -27.90 0.35
C PRO A 430 -0.25 -26.56 0.61
N THR A 431 -0.88 -25.66 1.35
CA THR A 431 -0.35 -24.32 1.65
C THR A 431 -0.04 -24.24 3.16
N PRO A 432 1.22 -24.43 3.59
CA PRO A 432 1.57 -24.51 5.02
C PRO A 432 1.31 -23.23 5.82
N PHE A 433 1.26 -22.08 5.13
CA PHE A 433 1.04 -20.74 5.69
C PHE A 433 -0.42 -20.24 5.48
N PHE A 434 -1.36 -21.15 5.21
CA PHE A 434 -2.73 -20.76 4.88
C PHE A 434 -3.45 -20.09 6.06
N LEU A 435 -3.18 -20.52 7.29
CA LEU A 435 -3.83 -19.96 8.49
C LEU A 435 -3.35 -18.52 8.78
N GLU A 436 -2.11 -18.21 8.43
CA GLU A 436 -1.51 -16.88 8.48
C GLU A 436 -2.14 -15.95 7.43
N LEU A 437 -2.41 -16.43 6.21
CA LEU A 437 -3.19 -15.68 5.22
C LEU A 437 -4.59 -15.33 5.77
N LEU A 438 -5.26 -16.28 6.41
CA LEU A 438 -6.60 -16.07 6.97
C LEU A 438 -6.66 -15.09 8.17
N ALA A 439 -5.51 -14.75 8.74
CA ALA A 439 -5.38 -13.73 9.79
C ALA A 439 -5.19 -12.32 9.21
N SER A 440 -4.83 -12.22 7.92
CA SER A 440 -4.78 -10.96 7.20
C SER A 440 -6.17 -10.34 7.10
N ARG A 441 -6.21 -9.02 7.31
CA ARG A 441 -7.33 -8.13 6.99
C ARG A 441 -7.98 -8.40 5.62
N VAL A 442 -7.21 -8.82 4.61
CA VAL A 442 -7.73 -9.12 3.26
C VAL A 442 -8.81 -10.23 3.29
N PHE A 443 -8.69 -11.20 4.19
CA PHE A 443 -9.62 -12.33 4.35
C PHE A 443 -10.77 -12.07 5.35
N ALA A 444 -10.89 -10.84 5.86
CA ALA A 444 -11.91 -10.47 6.84
C ALA A 444 -13.33 -10.54 6.26
N VAL A 445 -14.31 -10.83 7.14
CA VAL A 445 -15.72 -10.95 6.77
C VAL A 445 -16.37 -9.56 6.78
N ILE A 446 -17.06 -9.22 5.68
CA ILE A 446 -17.73 -7.93 5.47
C ILE A 446 -19.27 -8.06 5.47
N PRO A 447 -20.02 -7.01 5.86
CA PRO A 447 -21.46 -7.09 6.03
C PRO A 447 -22.21 -6.98 4.69
N ARG A 448 -22.44 -8.13 4.05
CA ARG A 448 -23.17 -8.29 2.78
C ARG A 448 -24.36 -7.35 2.61
N GLY A 449 -25.33 -7.39 3.54
CA GLY A 449 -26.56 -6.61 3.42
C GLY A 449 -26.32 -5.09 3.46
N THR A 450 -25.29 -4.63 4.18
CA THR A 450 -24.90 -3.21 4.18
C THR A 450 -24.29 -2.81 2.85
N LEU A 451 -23.45 -3.67 2.25
CA LEU A 451 -22.86 -3.45 0.93
C LEU A 451 -23.93 -3.45 -0.17
N GLU A 452 -24.80 -4.45 -0.23
CA GLU A 452 -25.90 -4.53 -1.19
C GLU A 452 -26.86 -3.32 -1.08
N THR A 453 -27.04 -2.75 0.12
CA THR A 453 -27.90 -1.57 0.35
C THR A 453 -27.25 -0.24 -0.04
N HIS A 454 -25.93 -0.09 0.14
CA HIS A 454 -25.24 1.22 0.04
C HIS A 454 -24.23 1.32 -1.13
N GLY A 455 -23.93 0.20 -1.80
CA GLY A 455 -22.87 0.09 -2.81
C GLY A 455 -21.50 0.50 -2.25
N ASP A 456 -20.68 1.12 -3.09
CA ASP A 456 -19.31 1.61 -2.79
C ASP A 456 -19.22 2.56 -1.57
N ARG A 457 -20.36 3.04 -1.06
CA ARG A 457 -20.43 3.91 0.13
C ARG A 457 -20.76 3.16 1.43
N TRP A 458 -20.77 1.83 1.42
CA TRP A 458 -21.15 1.00 2.58
C TRP A 458 -20.31 1.28 3.85
N ILE A 459 -19.01 1.55 3.71
CA ILE A 459 -18.12 1.98 4.81
C ILE A 459 -18.56 3.29 5.51
N ARG A 460 -19.47 4.05 4.89
CA ARG A 460 -20.08 5.27 5.44
C ARG A 460 -21.42 5.02 6.13
N ALA A 461 -21.93 3.78 6.15
CA ALA A 461 -23.14 3.42 6.90
C ALA A 461 -22.97 3.73 8.40
N ARG A 462 -24.04 4.15 9.07
CA ARG A 462 -24.05 4.46 10.52
C ARG A 462 -25.35 3.92 11.14
N PRO A 463 -25.28 2.89 12.01
CA PRO A 463 -24.08 2.13 12.38
C PRO A 463 -23.46 1.40 11.17
N LEU A 464 -22.15 1.18 11.24
CA LEU A 464 -21.42 0.29 10.33
C LEU A 464 -21.31 -1.08 11.05
N PRO A 465 -21.88 -2.17 10.52
CA PRO A 465 -21.68 -3.49 11.11
C PRO A 465 -20.21 -3.90 10.99
N CYS A 466 -19.59 -4.18 12.12
CA CYS A 466 -18.18 -4.50 12.28
C CYS A 466 -18.06 -5.90 12.88
N SER A 467 -17.24 -6.79 12.30
CA SER A 467 -17.00 -8.16 12.79
C SER A 467 -15.86 -8.23 13.82
N GLY A 468 -15.05 -7.17 13.92
CA GLY A 468 -13.88 -7.07 14.77
C GLY A 468 -14.11 -6.53 16.19
N PRO A 469 -13.01 -6.35 16.95
CA PRO A 469 -13.02 -5.90 18.36
C PRO A 469 -13.49 -4.46 18.57
N TYR A 470 -13.46 -3.61 17.55
CA TYR A 470 -13.94 -2.24 17.60
C TYR A 470 -15.01 -1.98 16.55
N GLN A 471 -15.80 -0.93 16.79
CA GLN A 471 -16.75 -0.34 15.87
C GLN A 471 -16.37 1.12 15.61
N LEU A 472 -16.68 1.60 14.39
CA LEU A 472 -16.39 2.97 13.99
C LEU A 472 -17.38 3.96 14.63
N ASP A 473 -16.89 4.82 15.53
CA ASP A 473 -17.68 5.91 16.14
C ASP A 473 -17.79 7.07 15.12
N PHE A 474 -16.64 7.60 14.69
CA PHE A 474 -16.57 8.55 13.57
C PHE A 474 -15.24 8.49 12.81
N TRP A 475 -15.24 9.04 11.60
CA TRP A 475 -14.06 9.34 10.80
C TRP A 475 -14.16 10.80 10.35
N ARG A 476 -13.23 11.64 10.80
CA ARG A 476 -13.02 13.02 10.36
C ARG A 476 -11.73 13.05 9.56
N VAL A 477 -11.85 13.19 8.25
CA VAL A 477 -10.72 13.08 7.31
C VAL A 477 -9.65 14.14 7.63
N ASN A 478 -8.39 13.71 7.74
CA ASN A 478 -7.24 14.55 8.13
C ASN A 478 -7.33 15.19 9.55
N ASP A 479 -8.17 14.65 10.44
CA ASP A 479 -8.18 14.95 11.89
C ASP A 479 -8.01 13.66 12.68
N ARG A 480 -9.00 12.76 12.59
CA ARG A 480 -9.11 11.62 13.50
C ARG A 480 -10.15 10.60 13.07
N ILE A 481 -9.80 9.35 13.28
CA ILE A 481 -10.73 8.22 13.33
C ILE A 481 -10.90 7.82 14.79
N ARG A 482 -12.14 7.77 15.28
CA ARG A 482 -12.45 7.29 16.62
C ARG A 482 -13.07 5.90 16.54
N LEU A 483 -12.44 4.99 17.27
CA LEU A 483 -12.87 3.62 17.43
C LEU A 483 -13.41 3.43 18.85
N ARG A 484 -14.51 2.69 18.98
CA ARG A 484 -15.10 2.29 20.26
C ARG A 484 -15.13 0.78 20.34
N ARG A 485 -14.88 0.21 21.52
CA ARG A 485 -14.96 -1.24 21.73
C ARG A 485 -16.33 -1.78 21.28
N ASN A 486 -16.33 -2.85 20.51
CA ASN A 486 -17.54 -3.53 20.07
C ASN A 486 -18.09 -4.40 21.23
N PRO A 487 -19.27 -4.08 21.81
CA PRO A 487 -19.82 -4.83 22.94
C PRO A 487 -20.34 -6.23 22.54
N HIS A 488 -20.55 -6.48 21.24
CA HIS A 488 -21.00 -7.74 20.68
C HIS A 488 -19.85 -8.64 20.19
N TYR A 489 -18.59 -8.17 20.24
CA TYR A 489 -17.44 -8.95 19.82
C TYR A 489 -17.26 -10.20 20.69
N TRP A 490 -17.02 -11.35 20.06
CA TRP A 490 -17.02 -12.66 20.73
C TRP A 490 -15.97 -12.77 21.85
N ASP A 491 -14.89 -11.98 21.78
CA ASP A 491 -13.77 -11.93 22.72
C ASP A 491 -13.67 -10.58 23.47
N VAL A 492 -14.79 -9.85 23.64
CA VAL A 492 -14.83 -8.50 24.24
C VAL A 492 -14.13 -8.41 25.61
N ALA A 493 -14.03 -9.52 26.35
CA ALA A 493 -13.32 -9.61 27.63
C ALA A 493 -11.80 -9.38 27.53
N HIS A 494 -11.19 -9.62 26.37
CA HIS A 494 -9.76 -9.38 26.13
C HIS A 494 -9.46 -8.03 25.48
N VAL A 495 -10.47 -7.33 24.94
CA VAL A 495 -10.33 -6.00 24.34
C VAL A 495 -10.07 -4.96 25.43
N LYS A 496 -8.86 -4.37 25.43
CA LYS A 496 -8.35 -3.59 26.57
C LYS A 496 -8.81 -2.14 26.64
N SER A 497 -8.82 -1.44 25.50
CA SER A 497 -9.22 -0.03 25.42
C SER A 497 -10.72 0.08 25.10
N GLU A 498 -11.43 1.03 25.69
CA GLU A 498 -12.85 1.29 25.41
C GLU A 498 -13.01 2.30 24.27
N VAL A 499 -12.15 3.33 24.22
CA VAL A 499 -12.06 4.30 23.12
C VAL A 499 -10.61 4.46 22.68
N ILE A 500 -10.37 4.34 21.37
CA ILE A 500 -9.09 4.65 20.72
C ILE A 500 -9.30 5.83 19.77
N ASP A 501 -8.46 6.85 19.89
CA ASP A 501 -8.31 7.91 18.89
C ASP A 501 -7.10 7.60 17.99
N VAL A 502 -7.36 7.49 16.69
CA VAL A 502 -6.38 7.25 15.64
C VAL A 502 -6.18 8.56 14.89
N LEU A 503 -4.98 9.13 14.98
CA LEU A 503 -4.60 10.37 14.29
C LEU A 503 -3.84 10.06 13.00
N SER A 504 -4.03 10.91 11.99
CA SER A 504 -3.37 10.82 10.69
C SER A 504 -2.62 12.11 10.36
N GLY A 505 -1.53 12.00 9.60
CA GLY A 505 -0.80 13.13 9.03
C GLY A 505 0.53 12.71 8.39
N ASP A 506 0.99 13.46 7.37
CA ASP A 506 2.23 13.17 6.64
C ASP A 506 3.51 13.73 7.33
N SER A 507 3.37 14.49 8.43
CA SER A 507 4.49 15.18 9.08
C SER A 507 5.04 14.40 10.28
N GLY A 508 6.14 13.67 10.08
CA GLY A 508 6.85 12.99 11.17
C GLY A 508 7.32 13.93 12.28
N HIS A 509 7.67 15.19 11.96
CA HIS A 509 7.96 16.22 12.96
C HIS A 509 6.73 16.55 13.82
N THR A 510 5.53 16.61 13.22
CA THR A 510 4.29 16.85 13.96
C THR A 510 3.93 15.65 14.82
N ALA A 511 4.00 14.44 14.28
CA ALA A 511 3.74 13.19 15.00
C ALA A 511 4.66 13.05 16.23
N LEU A 512 5.97 13.27 16.05
CA LEU A 512 6.95 13.25 17.13
C LEU A 512 6.69 14.33 18.17
N ASN A 513 6.34 15.56 17.77
CA ASN A 513 6.01 16.63 18.71
C ASN A 513 4.75 16.31 19.55
N LEU A 514 3.70 15.75 18.95
CA LEU A 514 2.49 15.31 19.67
C LEU A 514 2.77 14.16 20.64
N TYR A 515 3.68 13.26 20.28
CA TYR A 515 4.14 12.20 21.18
C TYR A 515 4.95 12.76 22.36
N LEU A 516 5.86 13.71 22.09
CA LEU A 516 6.68 14.36 23.11
C LEU A 516 5.88 15.29 24.04
N SER A 517 4.80 15.93 23.55
CA SER A 517 3.84 16.65 24.40
C SER A 517 2.94 15.72 25.22
N GLY A 518 2.88 14.44 24.85
CA GLY A 518 2.05 13.42 25.48
C GLY A 518 0.59 13.42 25.03
N GLU A 519 0.28 14.09 23.91
CA GLU A 519 -1.01 14.05 23.20
C GLU A 519 -1.20 12.76 22.41
N VAL A 520 -0.10 12.14 21.94
CA VAL A 520 -0.06 10.78 21.38
C VAL A 520 0.65 9.86 22.37
N ASP A 521 0.07 8.69 22.65
CA ASP A 521 0.66 7.65 23.51
C ASP A 521 1.52 6.63 22.73
N PHE A 522 1.26 6.46 21.42
CA PHE A 522 1.94 5.50 20.54
C PHE A 522 2.06 6.03 19.09
N ILE A 523 3.28 6.13 18.55
CA ILE A 523 3.48 6.30 17.10
C ILE A 523 3.76 4.92 16.53
N VAL A 524 2.84 4.39 15.71
CA VAL A 524 2.96 3.03 15.13
C VAL A 524 3.67 3.03 13.78
N ASP A 525 3.53 4.09 12.99
CA ASP A 525 4.06 4.09 11.63
C ASP A 525 5.50 4.61 11.54
N LYS A 526 6.39 3.82 10.93
CA LYS A 526 7.82 4.12 10.76
C LYS A 526 8.08 5.39 9.94
N ASP A 527 7.19 5.79 9.03
CA ASP A 527 7.41 6.96 8.18
C ASP A 527 7.21 8.28 8.96
N MET A 528 6.71 8.19 10.21
CA MET A 528 6.53 9.31 11.13
C MET A 528 7.78 9.69 11.93
N PHE A 529 8.94 9.10 11.62
CA PHE A 529 10.21 9.42 12.28
C PHE A 529 11.17 10.13 11.32
N PRO A 530 11.51 11.42 11.56
CA PRO A 530 12.46 12.15 10.73
C PRO A 530 13.84 11.47 10.71
N ALA A 531 14.32 11.08 9.52
CA ALA A 531 15.56 10.33 9.34
C ALA A 531 16.82 11.13 9.77
N GLU A 532 16.74 12.45 9.75
CA GLU A 532 17.75 13.36 10.31
C GLU A 532 17.90 13.24 11.84
N LEU A 533 16.88 12.74 12.54
CA LEU A 533 16.90 12.51 13.99
C LEU A 533 17.27 11.06 14.37
N ALA A 534 17.65 10.21 13.40
CA ALA A 534 17.96 8.79 13.60
C ALA A 534 18.91 8.51 14.78
N ASP A 535 19.98 9.30 14.94
CA ASP A 535 20.94 9.11 16.03
C ASP A 535 20.30 9.41 17.39
N THR A 536 19.64 10.56 17.52
CA THR A 536 18.91 10.98 18.72
C THR A 536 17.78 10.01 19.08
N LEU A 537 17.04 9.50 18.10
CA LEU A 537 15.93 8.58 18.32
C LEU A 537 16.40 7.23 18.88
N ARG A 538 17.50 6.68 18.34
CA ARG A 538 18.08 5.40 18.80
C ARG A 538 18.57 5.41 20.25
N GLU A 539 18.91 6.58 20.80
CA GLU A 539 19.32 6.73 22.20
C GLU A 539 18.14 6.79 23.18
N ARG A 540 16.89 6.92 22.69
CA ARG A 540 15.72 7.06 23.55
C ARG A 540 15.24 5.71 24.11
N PRO A 541 14.89 5.63 25.41
CA PRO A 541 14.35 4.41 26.01
C PRO A 541 12.90 4.09 25.62
N ASP A 542 12.22 5.00 24.92
CA ASP A 542 10.84 4.87 24.45
C ASP A 542 10.74 4.71 22.92
N PHE A 543 11.88 4.64 22.22
CA PHE A 543 11.98 4.28 20.81
C PHE A 543 12.41 2.82 20.69
N HIS A 544 11.61 2.00 20.01
CA HIS A 544 11.80 0.55 19.96
C HIS A 544 12.05 0.13 18.51
N ARG A 545 13.01 -0.77 18.32
CA ARG A 545 13.41 -1.30 17.01
C ARG A 545 13.38 -2.82 17.02
N TYR A 546 12.92 -3.42 15.93
CA TYR A 546 12.80 -4.86 15.76
C TYR A 546 13.10 -5.28 14.33
N ASP A 547 13.36 -6.57 14.17
CA ASP A 547 13.50 -7.18 12.86
C ASP A 547 12.15 -7.13 12.13
N TYR A 548 12.19 -6.82 10.84
CA TYR A 548 10.99 -6.71 10.01
C TYR A 548 11.10 -7.62 8.78
N LEU A 549 9.96 -8.17 8.35
CA LEU A 549 9.86 -9.06 7.21
C LEU A 549 9.95 -8.26 5.90
N GLY A 550 11.08 -7.60 5.66
CA GLY A 550 11.32 -6.89 4.43
C GLY A 550 12.78 -6.89 4.01
N ALA A 551 13.01 -6.82 2.70
CA ALA A 551 14.34 -6.76 2.09
C ALA A 551 14.45 -5.57 1.13
N TYR A 552 15.58 -4.87 1.17
CA TYR A 552 15.98 -3.91 0.15
C TYR A 552 16.98 -4.56 -0.80
N PHE A 553 16.73 -4.46 -2.10
CA PHE A 553 17.58 -5.07 -3.13
C PHE A 553 17.58 -4.26 -4.42
N VAL A 554 18.69 -4.31 -5.16
CA VAL A 554 18.76 -3.79 -6.53
C VAL A 554 18.22 -4.86 -7.48
N ARG A 555 17.32 -4.50 -8.39
CA ARG A 555 16.95 -5.33 -9.55
C ARG A 555 17.89 -5.07 -10.71
N ILE A 556 18.25 -6.12 -11.44
CA ILE A 556 19.02 -6.07 -12.67
C ILE A 556 18.14 -6.55 -13.82
N ASN A 557 18.02 -5.78 -14.89
CA ASN A 557 17.28 -6.19 -16.07
C ASN A 557 18.07 -7.21 -16.89
N CYS A 558 17.74 -8.49 -16.72
CA CYS A 558 18.46 -9.61 -17.30
C CYS A 558 18.25 -9.77 -18.82
N THR A 559 17.46 -8.90 -19.46
CA THR A 559 17.25 -8.88 -20.92
C THR A 559 18.14 -7.88 -21.65
N ARG A 560 18.79 -6.93 -20.94
CA ARG A 560 19.57 -5.85 -21.53
C ARG A 560 21.07 -6.12 -21.44
N LYS A 561 21.78 -6.05 -22.56
CA LYS A 561 23.24 -6.19 -22.59
C LYS A 561 23.94 -5.06 -21.82
N PRO A 562 25.03 -5.33 -21.07
CA PRO A 562 25.69 -6.65 -20.86
C PRO A 562 25.17 -7.41 -19.63
N PHE A 563 24.02 -7.03 -19.07
CA PHE A 563 23.44 -7.62 -17.87
C PHE A 563 22.71 -8.95 -18.12
N ASP A 564 22.61 -9.40 -19.37
CA ASP A 564 22.22 -10.76 -19.75
C ASP A 564 23.25 -11.81 -19.28
N ASP A 565 24.53 -11.45 -19.20
CA ASP A 565 25.59 -12.32 -18.69
C ASP A 565 25.58 -12.41 -17.13
N PRO A 566 25.38 -13.60 -16.53
CA PRO A 566 25.43 -13.77 -15.07
C PRO A 566 26.79 -13.42 -14.46
N ARG A 567 27.89 -13.45 -15.21
CA ARG A 567 29.23 -13.06 -14.73
C ARG A 567 29.32 -11.57 -14.45
N VAL A 568 28.68 -10.74 -15.29
CA VAL A 568 28.54 -9.29 -15.05
C VAL A 568 27.73 -9.05 -13.77
N ARG A 569 26.59 -9.74 -13.62
CA ARG A 569 25.72 -9.61 -12.44
C ARG A 569 26.42 -10.02 -11.14
N ARG A 570 27.16 -11.14 -11.15
CA ARG A 570 28.03 -11.57 -10.04
C ARG A 570 29.10 -10.52 -9.71
N ALA A 571 29.76 -9.94 -10.72
CA ALA A 571 30.77 -8.90 -10.49
C ALA A 571 30.20 -7.66 -9.80
N LEU A 572 29.01 -7.21 -10.21
CA LEU A 572 28.31 -6.10 -9.55
C LEU A 572 27.94 -6.45 -8.11
N ALA A 573 27.39 -7.64 -7.85
CA ALA A 573 27.00 -8.06 -6.50
C ALA A 573 28.18 -8.19 -5.52
N LEU A 574 29.34 -8.64 -6.01
CA LEU A 574 30.53 -8.95 -5.22
C LEU A 574 31.34 -7.73 -4.76
N VAL A 575 31.14 -6.54 -5.35
CA VAL A 575 31.83 -5.32 -4.90
C VAL A 575 31.07 -4.55 -3.82
N VAL A 576 29.77 -4.83 -3.65
CA VAL A 576 28.88 -4.06 -2.76
C VAL A 576 29.23 -4.25 -1.29
N ASP A 577 29.59 -3.16 -0.63
CA ASP A 577 29.82 -3.08 0.81
C ASP A 577 28.53 -2.74 1.56
N ARG A 578 27.80 -3.79 1.92
CA ARG A 578 26.50 -3.71 2.61
C ARG A 578 26.62 -3.10 4.01
N SER A 579 27.70 -3.40 4.72
CA SER A 579 28.00 -2.80 6.02
C SER A 579 28.17 -1.29 5.90
N ARG A 580 28.96 -0.83 4.92
CA ARG A 580 29.15 0.61 4.65
C ARG A 580 27.82 1.34 4.40
N ILE A 581 26.88 0.70 3.69
CA ILE A 581 25.54 1.23 3.44
C ILE A 581 24.74 1.37 4.75
N VAL A 582 24.60 0.31 5.55
CA VAL A 582 23.75 0.39 6.76
C VAL A 582 24.37 1.25 7.87
N GLU A 583 25.69 1.20 8.04
CA GLU A 583 26.40 1.91 9.11
C GLU A 583 26.49 3.41 8.87
N ARG A 584 26.53 3.85 7.60
CA ARG A 584 26.75 5.26 7.24
C ARG A 584 25.54 5.96 6.63
N ILE A 585 24.64 5.21 5.98
CA ILE A 585 23.51 5.78 5.24
C ILE A 585 22.21 5.54 6.00
N THR A 586 21.79 4.28 6.17
CA THR A 586 20.48 3.97 6.79
C THR A 586 20.47 4.27 8.29
N ARG A 587 21.49 3.82 9.02
CA ARG A 587 21.80 4.07 10.45
C ARG A 587 20.74 3.63 11.48
N MET A 588 19.52 3.31 11.06
CA MET A 588 18.43 2.92 11.98
C MET A 588 18.66 1.54 12.60
N GLY A 589 19.27 0.61 11.86
CA GLY A 589 19.67 -0.71 12.39
C GLY A 589 19.43 -1.88 11.44
N GLU A 590 19.18 -1.58 10.18
CA GLU A 590 19.07 -2.53 9.07
C GLU A 590 20.26 -3.49 9.07
N LYS A 591 19.98 -4.77 8.82
CA LYS A 591 21.02 -5.81 8.82
C LYS A 591 21.58 -5.98 7.42
N PRO A 592 22.91 -5.91 7.21
CA PRO A 592 23.52 -6.27 5.92
C PRO A 592 23.07 -7.67 5.51
N SER A 593 22.59 -7.85 4.29
CA SER A 593 22.13 -9.15 3.80
C SER A 593 22.52 -9.38 2.35
N ASP A 594 23.02 -10.57 2.05
CA ASP A 594 23.37 -11.05 0.70
C ASP A 594 22.41 -12.13 0.17
N HIS A 595 21.36 -12.44 0.94
CA HIS A 595 20.21 -13.28 0.61
C HIS A 595 18.93 -12.42 0.52
N LEU A 596 17.84 -12.96 -0.02
CA LEU A 596 16.61 -12.20 -0.22
C LEU A 596 15.65 -12.34 0.98
N VAL A 597 15.46 -13.56 1.47
CA VAL A 597 14.56 -13.85 2.58
C VAL A 597 15.18 -13.30 3.88
N PRO A 598 14.49 -12.44 4.66
CA PRO A 598 15.00 -11.96 5.94
C PRO A 598 15.22 -13.08 6.96
N ASP A 599 16.19 -12.90 7.85
CA ASP A 599 16.43 -13.84 8.95
C ASP A 599 15.19 -14.00 9.86
N GLY A 600 14.96 -15.22 10.34
CA GLY A 600 13.85 -15.54 11.24
C GLY A 600 12.51 -15.83 10.54
N THR A 601 12.37 -15.52 9.25
CA THR A 601 11.15 -15.78 8.45
C THR A 601 10.66 -17.21 8.61
N GLY A 602 9.52 -17.44 9.25
CA GLY A 602 8.90 -18.76 9.37
C GLY A 602 9.79 -19.88 9.92
N GLY A 603 10.87 -19.58 10.65
CA GLY A 603 11.88 -20.56 11.05
C GLY A 603 12.71 -21.16 9.89
N TYR A 604 12.67 -20.55 8.72
CA TYR A 604 13.58 -20.80 7.60
C TYR A 604 14.98 -20.25 7.91
N SER A 605 16.00 -20.83 7.30
CA SER A 605 17.39 -20.35 7.38
C SER A 605 17.87 -20.08 5.96
N PRO A 606 18.07 -18.81 5.56
CA PRO A 606 18.55 -18.48 4.23
C PRO A 606 19.92 -19.09 3.92
N PRO A 607 20.21 -19.47 2.66
CA PRO A 607 21.55 -19.83 2.25
C PRO A 607 22.44 -18.59 2.21
N ALA A 608 23.73 -18.74 2.49
CA ALA A 608 24.68 -17.65 2.32
C ALA A 608 24.72 -17.19 0.86
N GLY A 609 24.69 -15.87 0.62
CA GLY A 609 24.87 -15.29 -0.71
C GLY A 609 26.32 -15.26 -1.17
N LEU A 610 26.63 -14.30 -2.04
CA LEU A 610 27.98 -14.12 -2.60
C LEU A 610 28.94 -13.37 -1.67
N GLY A 611 28.46 -12.73 -0.61
CA GLY A 611 29.24 -11.82 0.22
C GLY A 611 29.84 -10.65 -0.56
N ARG A 612 31.07 -10.27 -0.19
CA ARG A 612 31.89 -9.27 -0.88
C ARG A 612 33.28 -9.85 -1.15
N ASP A 613 33.69 -9.89 -2.42
CA ASP A 613 35.05 -10.22 -2.88
C ASP A 613 35.34 -9.39 -4.14
N VAL A 614 36.04 -8.27 -3.94
CA VAL A 614 36.38 -7.31 -5.01
C VAL A 614 37.30 -7.93 -6.06
N ASP A 615 38.17 -8.87 -5.68
CA ASP A 615 39.08 -9.49 -6.63
C ASP A 615 38.39 -10.59 -7.44
N ALA A 616 37.44 -11.33 -6.86
CA ALA A 616 36.52 -12.18 -7.62
C ALA A 616 35.68 -11.36 -8.59
N ALA A 617 35.17 -10.20 -8.17
CA ALA A 617 34.40 -9.33 -9.05
C ALA A 617 35.20 -8.89 -10.27
N ARG A 618 36.46 -8.47 -10.07
CA ARG A 618 37.39 -8.10 -11.16
C ARG A 618 37.74 -9.28 -12.06
N ARG A 619 37.83 -10.50 -11.53
CA ARG A 619 38.00 -11.74 -12.34
C ARG A 619 36.78 -11.98 -13.21
N TRP A 620 35.58 -12.03 -12.62
CA TRP A 620 34.33 -12.25 -13.36
C TRP A 620 34.08 -11.21 -14.45
N LEU A 621 34.33 -9.93 -14.16
CA LEU A 621 34.14 -8.85 -15.13
C LEU A 621 35.12 -8.95 -16.32
N ARG A 622 36.37 -9.36 -16.06
CA ARG A 622 37.39 -9.62 -17.10
C ARG A 622 37.02 -10.85 -17.94
N GLU A 623 36.54 -11.93 -17.33
CA GLU A 623 36.04 -13.12 -18.02
C GLU A 623 34.79 -12.83 -18.87
N ALA A 624 33.96 -11.88 -18.44
CA ALA A 624 32.84 -11.33 -19.22
C ALA A 624 33.28 -10.41 -20.39
N GLY A 625 34.58 -10.15 -20.56
CA GLY A 625 35.13 -9.36 -21.65
C GLY A 625 35.38 -7.87 -21.33
N PHE A 626 35.22 -7.44 -20.07
CA PHE A 626 35.33 -6.04 -19.65
C PHE A 626 36.49 -5.81 -18.65
N PRO A 627 37.75 -6.10 -19.02
CA PRO A 627 38.89 -5.96 -18.11
C PRO A 627 39.01 -4.50 -17.62
N ASP A 628 38.92 -4.34 -16.30
CA ASP A 628 38.99 -3.05 -15.60
C ASP A 628 37.95 -2.03 -16.13
N GLY A 629 36.77 -2.53 -16.52
CA GLY A 629 35.65 -1.72 -17.02
C GLY A 629 35.76 -1.28 -18.48
N ARG A 630 36.88 -1.57 -19.16
CA ARG A 630 37.08 -1.18 -20.57
C ARG A 630 36.04 -1.87 -21.47
N GLY A 631 35.38 -1.09 -22.32
CA GLY A 631 34.30 -1.55 -23.19
C GLY A 631 32.94 -1.69 -22.51
N PHE A 632 32.83 -1.50 -21.20
CA PHE A 632 31.55 -1.51 -20.50
C PHE A 632 30.82 -0.17 -20.76
N ARG A 633 29.58 -0.23 -21.24
CA ARG A 633 28.79 0.99 -21.52
C ARG A 633 28.37 1.70 -20.23
N THR A 634 28.17 3.01 -20.29
CA THR A 634 27.40 3.69 -19.25
C THR A 634 25.99 3.09 -19.17
N PHE A 635 25.45 3.03 -17.96
CA PHE A 635 24.14 2.46 -17.67
C PHE A 635 23.44 3.25 -16.56
N GLU A 636 22.11 3.15 -16.50
CA GLU A 636 21.30 3.88 -15.53
C GLU A 636 21.01 3.06 -14.27
N TYR A 637 21.03 3.72 -13.11
CA TYR A 637 20.43 3.23 -11.88
C TYR A 637 19.18 4.05 -11.55
N THR A 638 18.01 3.44 -11.72
CA THR A 638 16.72 4.09 -11.52
C THR A 638 16.23 3.94 -10.08
N PHE A 639 15.74 5.03 -9.48
CA PHE A 639 15.15 5.03 -8.14
C PHE A 639 14.06 6.09 -8.03
N ASN A 640 13.19 5.96 -7.02
CA ASN A 640 12.12 6.94 -6.80
C ASN A 640 12.66 8.19 -6.08
N ALA A 641 12.32 9.36 -6.61
CA ALA A 641 12.98 10.64 -6.34
C ALA A 641 12.63 11.26 -4.97
N GLU A 642 11.54 10.84 -4.35
CA GLU A 642 11.00 11.41 -3.11
C GLU A 642 11.86 11.07 -1.88
N SER A 643 12.76 10.10 -2.01
CA SER A 643 13.54 9.54 -0.91
C SER A 643 15.03 9.82 -1.06
N LYS A 644 15.50 10.80 -0.30
CA LYS A 644 16.93 11.14 -0.14
C LYS A 644 17.78 9.93 0.30
N LEU A 645 17.19 8.98 1.04
CA LEU A 645 17.86 7.74 1.42
C LEU A 645 18.26 6.92 0.18
N HIS A 646 17.39 6.85 -0.83
CA HIS A 646 17.65 6.06 -2.05
C HIS A 646 18.65 6.76 -2.96
N GLU A 647 18.63 8.09 -3.03
CA GLU A 647 19.67 8.88 -3.67
C GLU A 647 21.05 8.61 -3.04
N GLN A 648 21.17 8.64 -1.71
CA GLN A 648 22.42 8.35 -1.01
C GLN A 648 22.93 6.93 -1.27
N ILE A 649 22.05 5.92 -1.25
CA ILE A 649 22.40 4.54 -1.62
C ILE A 649 22.85 4.46 -3.09
N ALA A 650 22.20 5.19 -4.00
CA ALA A 650 22.53 5.22 -5.42
C ALA A 650 23.92 5.83 -5.69
N VAL A 651 24.24 6.96 -5.05
CA VAL A 651 25.56 7.59 -5.07
C VAL A 651 26.63 6.65 -4.51
N GLU A 652 26.33 5.92 -3.45
CA GLU A 652 27.26 4.98 -2.84
C GLU A 652 27.55 3.78 -3.77
N LEU A 653 26.52 3.19 -4.40
CA LEU A 653 26.69 2.15 -5.42
C LEU A 653 27.48 2.67 -6.64
N GLN A 654 27.22 3.91 -7.08
CA GLN A 654 27.99 4.56 -8.14
C GLN A 654 29.47 4.64 -7.78
N ALA A 655 29.79 5.04 -6.56
CA ALA A 655 31.16 5.12 -6.07
C ALA A 655 31.83 3.74 -6.07
N MET A 656 31.18 2.70 -5.51
CA MET A 656 31.71 1.34 -5.46
C MET A 656 31.98 0.76 -6.87
N PHE A 657 31.05 0.89 -7.81
CA PHE A 657 31.22 0.38 -9.18
C PHE A 657 32.35 1.12 -9.93
N ARG A 658 32.47 2.44 -9.74
CA ARG A 658 33.56 3.22 -10.32
C ARG A 658 34.92 2.87 -9.71
N GLU A 659 35.01 2.77 -8.39
CA GLU A 659 36.24 2.51 -7.64
C GLU A 659 36.77 1.08 -7.87
N HIS A 660 35.90 0.07 -7.81
CA HIS A 660 36.33 -1.32 -7.79
C HIS A 660 36.35 -1.98 -9.17
N LEU A 661 35.48 -1.53 -10.10
CA LEU A 661 35.31 -2.13 -11.44
C LEU A 661 35.64 -1.19 -12.60
N GLY A 662 35.83 0.12 -12.37
CA GLY A 662 36.07 1.10 -13.44
C GLY A 662 34.83 1.45 -14.28
N ILE A 663 33.65 0.99 -13.88
CA ILE A 663 32.40 1.16 -14.64
C ILE A 663 31.75 2.51 -14.30
N ARG A 664 31.12 3.14 -15.30
CA ARG A 664 30.31 4.37 -15.13
C ARG A 664 28.83 4.02 -15.02
N MET A 665 28.19 4.55 -13.99
CA MET A 665 26.75 4.43 -13.73
C MET A 665 26.17 5.84 -13.58
N GLU A 666 25.06 6.12 -14.25
CA GLU A 666 24.31 7.38 -14.14
C GLU A 666 23.09 7.20 -13.25
N LEU A 667 22.70 8.26 -12.54
CA LEU A 667 21.62 8.22 -11.55
C LEU A 667 20.35 8.78 -12.18
N ARG A 668 19.28 7.97 -12.18
CA ARG A 668 17.99 8.33 -12.79
C ARG A 668 16.88 8.39 -11.73
N PRO A 669 16.70 9.53 -11.03
CA PRO A 669 15.54 9.74 -10.18
C PRO A 669 14.28 9.87 -11.03
N LEU A 670 13.21 9.19 -10.64
CA LEU A 670 11.87 9.29 -11.24
C LEU A 670 10.82 9.52 -10.15
N GLU A 671 9.74 10.21 -10.47
CA GLU A 671 8.55 10.23 -9.60
C GLU A 671 7.95 8.82 -9.50
N TRP A 672 7.35 8.49 -8.35
CA TRP A 672 6.84 7.16 -8.00
C TRP A 672 6.02 6.46 -9.10
N LYS A 673 5.04 7.13 -9.73
CA LYS A 673 4.22 6.53 -10.80
C LYS A 673 5.06 6.21 -12.03
N SER A 674 5.96 7.11 -12.45
CA SER A 674 6.92 6.83 -13.54
C SER A 674 7.89 5.70 -13.19
N TYR A 675 8.38 5.65 -11.95
CA TYR A 675 9.23 4.56 -11.45
C TYR A 675 8.49 3.20 -11.49
N LEU A 676 7.22 3.13 -11.08
CA LEU A 676 6.42 1.91 -11.15
C LEU A 676 6.14 1.47 -12.60
N ALA A 677 5.87 2.41 -13.49
CA ALA A 677 5.67 2.14 -14.91
C ALA A 677 6.94 1.58 -15.55
N ASP A 678 8.10 2.20 -15.32
CA ASP A 678 9.38 1.72 -15.84
C ASP A 678 9.82 0.38 -15.23
N MET A 679 9.53 0.14 -13.94
CA MET A 679 9.76 -1.17 -13.32
C MET A 679 8.93 -2.25 -14.01
N SER A 680 7.65 -1.99 -14.25
CA SER A 680 6.70 -2.96 -14.80
C SER A 680 6.92 -3.21 -16.29
N GLY A 681 7.23 -2.17 -17.06
CA GLY A 681 7.64 -2.26 -18.47
C GLY A 681 9.09 -2.71 -18.69
N GLN A 682 9.87 -2.90 -17.62
CA GLN A 682 11.30 -3.24 -17.66
C GLN A 682 12.17 -2.20 -18.41
N ASN A 683 11.83 -0.91 -18.32
CA ASN A 683 12.50 0.21 -18.98
C ASN A 683 13.70 0.76 -18.17
N TYR A 684 14.51 -0.14 -17.62
CA TYR A 684 15.65 0.21 -16.77
C TYR A 684 16.83 -0.74 -16.99
N ASP A 685 18.03 -0.32 -16.59
CA ASP A 685 19.23 -1.17 -16.55
C ASP A 685 19.38 -1.83 -15.17
N LEU A 686 19.68 -1.03 -14.15
CA LEU A 686 19.56 -1.38 -12.73
C LEU A 686 18.49 -0.50 -12.07
N MET A 687 17.83 -1.00 -11.02
CA MET A 687 16.78 -0.26 -10.33
C MET A 687 16.71 -0.59 -8.84
N ARG A 688 16.56 0.44 -7.99
CA ARG A 688 16.21 0.29 -6.56
C ARG A 688 14.93 -0.53 -6.41
N SER A 689 14.86 -1.47 -5.48
CA SER A 689 13.64 -2.19 -5.18
C SER A 689 13.58 -2.65 -3.72
N SER A 690 12.39 -3.09 -3.32
CA SER A 690 12.12 -3.60 -1.97
C SER A 690 10.97 -4.59 -2.02
N TRP A 691 10.91 -5.49 -1.06
CA TRP A 691 9.73 -6.30 -0.76
C TRP A 691 9.47 -6.32 0.74
N VAL A 692 8.19 -6.36 1.12
CA VAL A 692 7.71 -6.63 2.48
C VAL A 692 6.85 -7.88 2.35
N GLY A 693 7.09 -8.88 3.20
CA GLY A 693 6.41 -10.16 3.12
C GLY A 693 4.98 -10.07 3.63
N ASP A 694 4.03 -10.58 2.84
CA ASP A 694 2.60 -10.58 3.16
C ASP A 694 2.23 -11.56 4.29
N TYR A 695 3.08 -12.57 4.51
CA TYR A 695 2.90 -13.64 5.49
C TYR A 695 4.28 -14.21 5.87
N ASN A 696 4.40 -14.79 7.08
CA ASN A 696 5.68 -15.18 7.68
C ASN A 696 6.23 -16.52 7.15
N ASP A 697 6.46 -16.62 5.84
CA ASP A 697 7.04 -17.78 5.17
C ASP A 697 7.95 -17.35 3.99
N PRO A 698 9.08 -18.03 3.72
CA PRO A 698 10.00 -17.69 2.62
C PRO A 698 9.36 -17.52 1.23
N ASN A 699 8.20 -18.14 0.97
CA ASN A 699 7.53 -18.04 -0.33
C ASN A 699 7.18 -16.61 -0.76
N THR A 700 6.76 -15.73 0.14
CA THR A 700 6.40 -14.34 -0.22
C THR A 700 7.55 -13.60 -0.91
N PHE A 701 8.80 -14.00 -0.65
CA PHE A 701 9.99 -13.49 -1.33
C PHE A 701 10.40 -14.33 -2.56
N LEU A 702 10.32 -15.66 -2.48
CA LEU A 702 10.84 -16.54 -3.53
C LEU A 702 9.88 -16.71 -4.72
N ASP A 703 8.57 -16.66 -4.50
CA ASP A 703 7.58 -16.71 -5.59
C ASP A 703 7.71 -15.48 -6.53
N LEU A 704 8.32 -14.37 -6.07
CA LEU A 704 8.54 -13.14 -6.85
C LEU A 704 9.41 -13.32 -8.10
N PHE A 705 10.22 -14.38 -8.16
CA PHE A 705 11.21 -14.60 -9.23
C PHE A 705 10.90 -15.81 -10.12
N LEU A 706 9.71 -16.38 -9.99
CA LEU A 706 9.18 -17.38 -10.93
C LEU A 706 9.15 -16.83 -12.36
N SER A 707 9.50 -17.65 -13.34
CA SER A 707 9.46 -17.31 -14.76
C SER A 707 8.03 -16.93 -15.20
N GLY A 708 7.83 -15.68 -15.60
CA GLY A 708 6.53 -15.19 -16.08
C GLY A 708 5.56 -14.72 -14.99
N GLY A 709 5.94 -14.78 -13.70
CA GLY A 709 5.17 -14.15 -12.63
C GLY A 709 5.19 -12.62 -12.73
N GLY A 710 4.06 -11.94 -12.48
CA GLY A 710 3.94 -10.48 -12.63
C GLY A 710 4.83 -9.64 -11.69
N ASN A 711 5.36 -10.25 -10.63
CA ASN A 711 6.35 -9.65 -9.73
C ASN A 711 7.81 -9.86 -10.16
N ASN A 712 8.05 -10.76 -11.14
CA ASN A 712 9.36 -10.98 -11.74
C ASN A 712 9.67 -9.92 -12.80
N ARG A 713 9.76 -8.67 -12.34
CA ARG A 713 10.05 -7.48 -13.14
C ARG A 713 11.51 -7.38 -13.60
N THR A 714 12.26 -8.49 -13.61
CA THR A 714 13.68 -8.56 -14.00
C THR A 714 13.90 -9.19 -15.37
N GLY A 715 12.92 -9.95 -15.88
CA GLY A 715 13.05 -10.75 -17.10
C GLY A 715 13.94 -12.00 -16.95
N TRP A 716 14.45 -12.28 -15.75
CA TRP A 716 15.18 -13.50 -15.44
C TRP A 716 14.26 -14.72 -15.53
N LYS A 717 14.81 -15.83 -16.04
CA LYS A 717 14.12 -17.11 -16.18
C LYS A 717 15.10 -18.23 -15.86
N ASP A 718 14.72 -19.15 -14.99
CA ASP A 718 15.54 -20.31 -14.64
C ASP A 718 14.65 -21.54 -14.34
N PRO A 719 14.50 -22.48 -15.29
CA PRO A 719 13.69 -23.69 -15.10
C PRO A 719 14.20 -24.66 -14.02
N GLY A 720 15.35 -24.37 -13.39
CA GLY A 720 15.80 -25.04 -12.17
C GLY A 720 15.13 -24.41 -10.94
N TYR A 721 15.15 -23.08 -10.86
CA TYR A 721 14.48 -22.28 -9.84
C TYR A 721 12.97 -22.53 -9.80
N ASP A 722 12.30 -22.38 -10.95
CA ASP A 722 10.84 -22.50 -11.06
C ASP A 722 10.35 -23.84 -10.47
N ARG A 723 10.94 -24.93 -10.95
CA ARG A 723 10.66 -26.30 -10.47
C ARG A 723 10.98 -26.51 -8.99
N LEU A 724 12.03 -25.89 -8.44
CA LEU A 724 12.35 -26.02 -7.01
C LEU A 724 11.26 -25.36 -6.15
N VAL A 725 10.81 -24.17 -6.53
CA VAL A 725 9.71 -23.44 -5.87
C VAL A 725 8.38 -24.18 -6.04
N GLU A 726 8.02 -24.61 -7.26
CA GLU A 726 6.82 -25.43 -7.52
C GLU A 726 6.82 -26.74 -6.71
N THR A 727 7.96 -27.42 -6.62
CA THR A 727 8.09 -28.66 -5.83
C THR A 727 7.98 -28.36 -4.34
N ALA A 728 8.56 -27.25 -3.86
CA ALA A 728 8.39 -26.79 -2.47
C ALA A 728 6.91 -26.52 -2.15
N ASN A 729 6.18 -25.92 -3.08
CA ASN A 729 4.74 -25.61 -2.97
C ASN A 729 3.85 -26.86 -3.02
N ALA A 730 4.37 -27.99 -3.50
CA ALA A 730 3.72 -29.30 -3.42
C ALA A 730 4.16 -30.16 -2.22
N THR A 731 5.13 -29.71 -1.42
CA THR A 731 5.77 -30.51 -0.36
C THR A 731 5.23 -30.17 1.02
N ALA A 732 4.56 -31.14 1.66
CA ALA A 732 3.99 -30.97 3.00
C ALA A 732 5.03 -31.08 4.15
N ASP A 733 6.13 -31.83 3.96
CA ASP A 733 7.18 -31.90 4.98
C ASP A 733 7.99 -30.60 5.02
N ARG A 734 7.97 -29.93 6.17
CA ARG A 734 8.59 -28.60 6.34
C ARG A 734 10.10 -28.60 6.13
N ALA A 735 10.81 -29.65 6.54
CA ALA A 735 12.26 -29.72 6.40
C ALA A 735 12.68 -29.93 4.94
N ALA A 736 12.02 -30.87 4.24
CA ALA A 736 12.21 -31.08 2.81
C ALA A 736 11.83 -29.84 1.99
N ARG A 737 10.70 -29.18 2.33
CA ARG A 737 10.28 -27.92 1.71
C ARG A 737 11.33 -26.82 1.88
N PHE A 738 11.84 -26.60 3.09
CA PHE A 738 12.87 -25.58 3.32
C PHE A 738 14.19 -25.89 2.61
N ALA A 739 14.59 -27.16 2.49
CA ALA A 739 15.77 -27.54 1.69
C ALA A 739 15.60 -27.22 0.19
N LEU A 740 14.39 -27.39 -0.37
CA LEU A 740 14.08 -27.00 -1.75
C LEU A 740 14.13 -25.47 -1.94
N LEU A 741 13.59 -24.71 -0.98
CA LEU A 741 13.62 -23.24 -1.02
C LEU A 741 15.04 -22.68 -0.83
N GLN A 742 15.87 -23.28 0.03
CA GLN A 742 17.29 -22.95 0.16
C GLN A 742 18.05 -23.20 -1.16
N ALA A 743 17.73 -24.29 -1.86
CA ALA A 743 18.30 -24.54 -3.18
C ALA A 743 17.82 -23.51 -4.22
N ALA A 744 16.54 -23.13 -4.20
CA ALA A 744 16.01 -22.09 -5.08
C ALA A 744 16.68 -20.73 -4.81
N GLU A 745 16.71 -20.26 -3.56
CA GLU A 745 17.35 -19.01 -3.18
C GLU A 745 18.85 -19.01 -3.49
N SER A 746 19.55 -20.13 -3.31
CA SER A 746 20.95 -20.28 -3.74
C SER A 746 21.10 -20.02 -5.25
N ARG A 747 20.19 -20.54 -6.09
CA ARG A 747 20.19 -20.23 -7.53
C ARG A 747 19.92 -18.74 -7.78
N LEU A 748 19.01 -18.13 -7.03
CA LEU A 748 18.68 -16.71 -7.15
C LEU A 748 19.87 -15.82 -6.83
N VAL A 749 20.49 -15.97 -5.65
CA VAL A 749 21.50 -15.00 -5.15
C VAL A 749 22.95 -15.36 -5.46
N ARG A 750 23.24 -16.58 -5.94
CA ARG A 750 24.60 -17.03 -6.31
C ARG A 750 24.78 -17.33 -7.80
N ASP A 751 23.79 -17.97 -8.42
CA ASP A 751 23.91 -18.45 -9.81
C ASP A 751 23.37 -17.45 -10.84
N GLY A 752 22.10 -17.10 -10.70
CA GLY A 752 21.39 -16.19 -11.58
C GLY A 752 21.71 -14.73 -11.28
N VAL A 753 21.72 -14.33 -10.01
CA VAL A 753 21.93 -12.96 -9.54
C VAL A 753 21.10 -11.92 -10.33
N PRO A 754 19.77 -12.10 -10.51
CA PRO A 754 18.93 -11.06 -11.12
C PRO A 754 18.67 -9.88 -10.16
N ILE A 755 19.09 -10.05 -8.90
CA ILE A 755 19.01 -9.06 -7.84
C ILE A 755 20.33 -8.99 -7.07
N ILE A 756 20.57 -7.84 -6.42
CA ILE A 756 21.62 -7.68 -5.42
C ILE A 756 20.93 -7.28 -4.10
N PRO A 757 20.70 -8.22 -3.17
CA PRO A 757 20.26 -7.88 -1.82
C PRO A 757 21.28 -6.97 -1.14
N LEU A 758 20.79 -5.95 -0.41
CA LEU A 758 21.63 -5.02 0.33
C LEU A 758 21.46 -5.21 1.84
N TYR A 759 20.21 -5.18 2.31
CA TYR A 759 19.89 -5.29 3.73
C TYR A 759 18.45 -5.78 3.98
N SER A 760 18.24 -6.41 5.13
CA SER A 760 16.90 -6.61 5.70
C SER A 760 16.47 -5.36 6.45
N TYR A 761 15.21 -4.95 6.27
CA TYR A 761 14.62 -3.82 6.96
C TYR A 761 14.49 -4.08 8.47
N VAL A 762 14.41 -2.99 9.22
CA VAL A 762 13.94 -2.97 10.61
C VAL A 762 12.60 -2.25 10.69
N GLY A 763 11.75 -2.69 11.60
CA GLY A 763 10.57 -1.97 12.06
C GLY A 763 10.94 -1.13 13.27
N PHE A 764 10.23 -0.02 13.47
CA PHE A 764 10.41 0.80 14.65
C PHE A 764 9.17 1.66 14.96
N TYR A 765 8.93 1.83 16.25
CA TYR A 765 7.82 2.60 16.81
C TYR A 765 8.25 3.35 18.07
N ALA A 766 7.43 4.31 18.52
CA ALA A 766 7.66 5.04 19.77
C ALA A 766 6.49 4.85 20.74
N LEU A 767 6.80 4.30 21.93
CA LEU A 767 5.88 4.17 23.06
C LEU A 767 6.64 4.10 24.38
N ASP A 768 6.12 4.75 25.41
CA ASP A 768 6.65 4.59 26.77
C ASP A 768 6.05 3.31 27.37
N THR A 769 6.85 2.26 27.53
CA THR A 769 6.42 0.94 28.04
C THR A 769 5.92 0.99 29.49
N ARG A 770 6.15 2.10 30.21
CA ARG A 770 5.59 2.38 31.54
C ARG A 770 4.18 2.99 31.46
N ARG A 771 3.78 3.53 30.30
CA ARG A 771 2.46 4.11 30.02
C ARG A 771 1.59 3.25 29.12
N VAL A 772 2.17 2.48 28.21
CA VAL A 772 1.47 1.62 27.25
C VAL A 772 1.92 0.17 27.42
N ALA A 773 1.02 -0.78 27.21
CA ALA A 773 1.28 -2.21 27.16
C ALA A 773 0.51 -2.87 26.01
N GLY A 774 0.84 -4.13 25.69
CA GLY A 774 0.14 -4.91 24.66
C GLY A 774 0.71 -4.81 23.25
N VAL A 775 1.75 -3.98 23.05
CA VAL A 775 2.55 -3.92 21.81
C VAL A 775 3.80 -4.78 22.01
N PHE A 776 4.08 -5.66 21.06
CA PHE A 776 5.24 -6.55 21.08
C PHE A 776 5.89 -6.61 19.69
N PRO A 777 7.23 -6.55 19.61
CA PRO A 777 7.94 -6.61 18.34
C PRO A 777 7.78 -7.98 17.67
N ASN A 778 7.40 -7.99 16.40
CA ASN A 778 7.29 -9.19 15.57
C ASN A 778 7.62 -8.86 14.11
N LEU A 779 7.94 -9.89 13.31
CA LEU A 779 8.41 -9.71 11.93
C LEU A 779 7.36 -9.06 11.00
N LEU A 780 6.06 -9.19 11.27
CA LEU A 780 4.99 -8.69 10.39
C LEU A 780 4.56 -7.24 10.68
N ASP A 781 5.10 -6.57 11.72
CA ASP A 781 4.60 -5.27 12.22
C ASP A 781 3.12 -5.32 12.67
N GLU A 782 2.65 -6.51 13.06
CA GLU A 782 1.25 -6.71 13.46
C GLU A 782 1.06 -6.36 14.94
N HIS A 783 0.33 -5.27 15.20
CA HIS A 783 0.09 -4.74 16.54
C HIS A 783 -1.42 -4.56 16.78
N PRO A 784 -2.18 -5.66 17.01
CA PRO A 784 -3.63 -5.63 17.03
C PRO A 784 -4.19 -4.72 18.14
N PHE A 785 -4.99 -3.72 17.78
CA PHE A 785 -5.48 -2.71 18.73
C PHE A 785 -6.29 -3.27 19.92
N TRP A 786 -6.79 -4.51 19.84
CA TRP A 786 -7.48 -5.14 20.95
C TRP A 786 -6.56 -5.48 22.13
N SER A 787 -5.27 -5.72 21.88
CA SER A 787 -4.29 -6.03 22.93
C SER A 787 -3.73 -4.79 23.63
N ILE A 788 -3.80 -3.62 23.00
CA ILE A 788 -3.10 -2.41 23.42
C ILE A 788 -3.88 -1.68 24.51
N GLU A 789 -3.21 -1.34 25.61
CA GLU A 789 -3.80 -0.62 26.74
C GLU A 789 -2.89 0.47 27.28
N ARG A 790 -3.49 1.58 27.72
CA ARG A 790 -2.81 2.58 28.53
C ARG A 790 -2.81 2.13 29.99
N ARG A 791 -1.62 1.91 30.55
CA ARG A 791 -1.44 1.54 31.96
C ARG A 791 -2.01 2.64 32.86
N LYS A 792 -2.79 2.22 33.86
CA LYS A 792 -3.20 3.10 34.96
C LYS A 792 -1.95 3.47 35.78
N ARG A 793 -1.83 4.75 36.11
CA ARG A 793 -0.73 5.30 36.94
C ARG A 793 -0.84 4.85 38.39
#